data_AF-A0A8K0RYU5-F1
#
_entry.id   AF-A0A8K0RYU5-F1
#
_cell.length_a   1.000
_cell.length_b   1.000
_cell.length_c   1.000
_cell.angle_alpha   90.00
_cell.angle_beta   90.00
_cell.angle_gamma   90.00
#
_symmetry.space_group_name_H-M   'P 1'
#
loop_
_entity.id
_entity.type
_entity.pdbx_description
1 polymer ?
#
loop_
_entity_poly.entity_id
_entity_poly.type
_entity_poly.pdbx_seq_one_letter_code
_entity_poly.pdbx_strand_id
1 'polypeptide(L)'
;MSTDHGQGSPLNPQNKTRPPTPPTPSGTPKIISRFSSTTSTRTPSTRTHSPDSPQSTHSYAPDASIVLIGMRGSGMSTLAVLASSTLGFRVLDADQHFYKVTGLSRAAYKAAHGIPQYRQEELRLMKSMLFGNPKGAVIVCGPGAVEGKGKEWLFEYAKDHLIIYILREAEEIQKHLRIFDVDTIRDLTRRAAPAYRSLSSFEFYNVSDTLLRKPDATSVGGDLSPWALTLKNVEEDFLHLIHSITGRDDSYDKYKAKHSLSSVPLESRSYTYALSIPLSTLSTIVSEFQGVDVEADAVELTIPISSLWSDGHGVGDTKADQISRQVFIIRRNIRLPILYNIDTSWEGQRAIDQDEYFGLLHHGLRLAPEYLCVDLRSDTAKIQSLVASKGRTKIIAHYVVSNPAEDGWDTPKLWSMVQLAQNLGCDILRINQEAWCLEDNFAAQYFVHRVKSSQNLSIPLIAFNTGKHARISCYLNSILTPVTHPLVRKLVPECPSSSLLTVQEAQKAAFASFLLDGQYFGIYGNNTSQSLSPAMHNAAFELLGMPHRYNVFLHESMDELHDMIKDPNFGGASITAPFKTAIIPKLDFLSDEAKAIGAANTLLCLKSPSIDSLLDRNTAGPTVALFGENTDWIGIHTCVQRNLSPINAVRRRTTGLIVGAGGMARAAAYALIRLGVKTILIQNRTRSRAEELIKQFEDHKSGENGQDEILSRGMQRDSETPDPILGPVFRIVDSKDDPLPEDVNPPTIVISCIPTKDINGTCSVDTSLPDNWLSSPTGGVVIEVRVDSCRRPSGSAGTRNDAIRVIYKSPHHKMVADNKSPSNEGLDARESSTTIAAACTTDMLPRQTEPTAEKQFFIFGHNIAHSLSPALHNAGFKALNLQHHYQIHESENVDETVEQIIHRPNFGGASVTFPHKLQIGRLLDSISPRGESIGAINTVVVHESNGRKTLHGDNTDWIGIKRCIIKSGHRNFAASSAVVLGAGGAARAACYAIQALGFKDLIVINRTLSKAQELASRFTDLKSRAVSTLEEADALKDANIRLVVACVPADDLGEDKIPSGLFSKTGDGVLVEMAYRPQVTGMMIVAARYPEWKVYRGVDVLEEQAYAQFELWTGQQAPAEVMRDAMQRKIRGNI
;
A
#
# COMPACT_ATOMS: atom_id res chain seq x y z
N MET A 1 32.57 -50.49 -27.20
CA MET A 1 32.89 -49.93 -28.53
C MET A 1 33.67 -48.65 -28.25
N SER A 2 34.99 -48.74 -28.10
CA SER A 2 35.99 -48.53 -29.17
C SER A 2 35.92 -47.06 -29.63
N THR A 3 36.90 -46.18 -29.43
CA THR A 3 38.35 -46.22 -29.72
C THR A 3 38.98 -44.94 -29.12
N ASP A 4 40.09 -44.99 -28.36
CA ASP A 4 41.50 -44.79 -28.82
C ASP A 4 41.80 -43.35 -29.31
N HIS A 5 42.90 -42.65 -28.99
CA HIS A 5 44.24 -42.92 -28.45
C HIS A 5 44.72 -41.62 -27.72
N GLY A 6 45.53 -41.61 -26.66
CA GLY A 6 46.93 -42.07 -26.51
C GLY A 6 47.81 -40.82 -26.29
N GLN A 7 48.94 -40.79 -25.57
CA GLN A 7 49.77 -41.71 -24.81
C GLN A 7 50.76 -40.83 -24.00
N GLY A 8 51.29 -41.33 -22.88
CA GLY A 8 52.57 -40.81 -22.34
C GLY A 8 52.84 -41.00 -20.84
N SER A 9 53.03 -42.24 -20.38
CA SER A 9 53.72 -42.59 -19.12
C SER A 9 55.27 -42.54 -19.32
N PRO A 10 56.14 -42.98 -18.38
CA PRO A 10 56.09 -43.08 -16.90
C PRO A 10 57.39 -42.54 -16.23
N LEU A 11 57.47 -42.56 -14.88
CA LEU A 11 58.54 -43.21 -14.07
C LEU A 11 58.75 -42.53 -12.70
N ASN A 12 58.60 -43.35 -11.65
CA ASN A 12 59.07 -43.15 -10.27
C ASN A 12 60.55 -43.60 -10.20
N PRO A 13 61.43 -43.17 -9.25
CA PRO A 13 61.41 -43.81 -7.91
C PRO A 13 62.04 -43.04 -6.71
N GLN A 14 61.65 -43.49 -5.49
CA GLN A 14 62.44 -43.60 -4.23
C GLN A 14 62.91 -42.29 -3.52
N ASN A 15 62.97 -42.13 -2.18
CA ASN A 15 63.24 -43.05 -1.08
C ASN A 15 62.92 -42.38 0.30
N LYS A 16 62.45 -43.19 1.29
CA LYS A 16 62.84 -43.27 2.73
C LYS A 16 62.84 -41.95 3.58
N THR A 17 62.32 -41.85 4.82
CA THR A 17 62.32 -42.78 5.98
C THR A 17 61.46 -42.20 7.14
N ARG A 18 60.79 -43.10 7.88
CA ARG A 18 60.06 -42.98 9.19
C ARG A 18 61.03 -42.80 10.39
N PRO A 19 60.61 -42.76 11.70
CA PRO A 19 59.39 -42.34 12.46
C PRO A 19 59.82 -41.56 13.77
N PRO A 20 59.29 -41.69 15.03
CA PRO A 20 57.98 -41.99 15.64
C PRO A 20 57.51 -40.98 16.75
N THR A 21 56.45 -41.36 17.47
CA THR A 21 55.53 -40.72 18.46
C THR A 21 56.02 -40.65 19.95
N PRO A 22 55.23 -40.18 20.98
CA PRO A 22 55.61 -39.30 22.12
C PRO A 22 55.90 -40.00 23.48
N PRO A 23 56.19 -39.27 24.59
CA PRO A 23 55.18 -38.96 25.63
C PRO A 23 55.41 -37.65 26.49
N THR A 24 54.45 -37.33 27.38
CA THR A 24 54.41 -36.29 28.46
C THR A 24 55.21 -36.71 29.73
N PRO A 25 55.21 -36.02 30.92
CA PRO A 25 54.86 -34.65 31.38
C PRO A 25 55.95 -33.98 32.31
N SER A 26 55.74 -32.73 32.77
CA SER A 26 56.01 -32.19 34.15
C SER A 26 56.56 -30.74 34.21
N GLY A 27 56.08 -29.99 35.22
CA GLY A 27 56.93 -29.10 36.03
C GLY A 27 56.99 -27.61 35.68
N THR A 28 56.21 -26.80 36.41
CA THR A 28 56.43 -25.34 36.62
C THR A 28 57.80 -25.06 37.28
N PRO A 29 58.42 -23.87 37.09
CA PRO A 29 58.18 -22.78 38.04
C PRO A 29 58.12 -21.37 37.43
N LYS A 30 57.53 -20.48 38.23
CA LYS A 30 57.44 -19.01 38.11
C LYS A 30 58.84 -18.36 38.14
N ILE A 31 58.98 -17.14 37.57
CA ILE A 31 59.49 -15.90 38.21
C ILE A 31 60.21 -14.94 37.23
N ILE A 32 59.62 -13.73 37.13
CA ILE A 32 60.24 -12.38 37.03
C ILE A 32 61.06 -12.04 35.77
N SER A 33 60.50 -11.14 34.94
CA SER A 33 61.23 -10.36 33.95
C SER A 33 61.43 -8.92 34.43
N ARG A 34 62.69 -8.47 34.43
CA ARG A 34 63.10 -7.04 34.45
C ARG A 34 64.17 -6.82 33.38
N PHE A 35 63.91 -5.83 32.53
CA PHE A 35 64.80 -4.90 31.82
C PHE A 35 66.08 -5.39 31.11
N SER A 36 66.10 -5.22 29.77
CA SER A 36 67.10 -4.43 29.00
C SER A 36 66.77 -4.55 27.49
N SER A 37 66.18 -3.54 26.84
CA SER A 37 66.86 -2.49 26.05
C SER A 37 67.85 -2.98 24.98
N THR A 38 67.41 -3.02 23.71
CA THR A 38 68.24 -2.58 22.57
C THR A 38 67.35 -2.09 21.44
N THR A 39 67.67 -0.89 21.00
CA THR A 39 67.06 -0.03 19.99
C THR A 39 67.25 -0.59 18.57
N SER A 40 66.20 -0.62 17.76
CA SER A 40 66.34 -0.54 16.30
C SER A 40 65.12 0.18 15.70
N THR A 41 65.44 1.28 15.05
CA THR A 41 64.58 2.24 14.37
C THR A 41 63.73 1.62 13.27
N ARG A 42 62.39 1.69 13.39
CA ARG A 42 61.46 1.63 12.25
C ARG A 42 60.39 2.70 12.39
N THR A 43 60.20 3.39 11.27
CA THR A 43 59.20 4.41 10.96
C THR A 43 57.77 4.01 11.34
N PRO A 44 56.90 4.96 11.76
CA PRO A 44 55.55 4.63 12.22
C PRO A 44 54.65 4.33 11.02
N SER A 45 54.30 3.06 10.82
CA SER A 45 53.12 2.69 10.05
C SER A 45 51.89 2.89 10.94
N THR A 46 50.98 3.73 10.46
CA THR A 46 49.65 3.98 10.99
C THR A 46 48.89 2.68 11.22
N ARG A 47 48.76 2.27 12.48
CA ARG A 47 47.80 1.24 12.89
C ARG A 47 46.41 1.87 12.90
N THR A 48 45.56 1.38 12.01
CA THR A 48 44.11 1.52 12.10
C THR A 48 43.64 0.94 13.44
N HIS A 49 43.11 1.81 14.29
CA HIS A 49 42.49 1.42 15.55
C HIS A 49 41.10 0.87 15.26
N SER A 50 40.91 -0.44 15.41
CA SER A 50 39.60 -1.01 15.69
C SER A 50 39.16 -0.52 17.08
N PRO A 51 37.98 0.09 17.26
CA PRO A 51 37.51 0.43 18.59
C PRO A 51 36.86 -0.80 19.22
N ASP A 52 37.48 -1.28 20.30
CA ASP A 52 36.82 -2.11 21.31
C ASP A 52 35.55 -1.38 21.79
N SER A 53 34.42 -1.72 21.18
CA SER A 53 33.09 -1.39 21.68
C SER A 53 32.74 -2.40 22.79
N PRO A 54 31.96 -2.01 23.82
CA PRO A 54 31.59 -2.94 24.88
C PRO A 54 30.87 -4.16 24.28
N GLN A 55 31.58 -5.29 24.28
CA GLN A 55 31.11 -6.61 23.89
C GLN A 55 30.29 -7.20 25.04
N SER A 56 28.96 -7.02 25.03
CA SER A 56 28.03 -8.01 25.62
C SER A 56 26.56 -7.68 25.35
N THR A 57 25.77 -8.72 25.13
CA THR A 57 24.32 -8.74 25.17
C THR A 57 23.82 -8.36 26.57
N HIS A 58 23.72 -7.06 26.82
CA HIS A 58 23.17 -6.57 28.07
C HIS A 58 21.64 -6.70 28.06
N SER A 59 21.15 -7.68 28.82
CA SER A 59 19.76 -7.66 29.28
C SER A 59 19.68 -6.62 30.40
N TYR A 60 19.17 -5.44 30.08
CA TYR A 60 18.99 -4.38 31.07
C TYR A 60 17.79 -4.73 31.96
N ALA A 61 17.95 -4.56 33.27
CA ALA A 61 16.85 -4.77 34.20
C ALA A 61 15.69 -3.82 33.90
N PRO A 62 14.44 -4.29 34.02
CA PRO A 62 13.21 -3.53 34.17
C PRO A 62 13.42 -2.06 34.40
N ASP A 63 13.64 -1.78 35.66
CA ASP A 63 13.72 -0.50 36.33
C ASP A 63 15.10 0.19 36.21
N ALA A 64 16.04 -0.30 35.41
CA ALA A 64 17.36 0.31 35.26
C ALA A 64 17.25 1.73 34.69
N SER A 65 18.03 2.66 35.24
CA SER A 65 18.08 4.04 34.77
C SER A 65 18.66 4.16 33.36
N ILE A 66 18.12 5.07 32.56
CA ILE A 66 18.53 5.33 31.17
C ILE A 66 19.38 6.61 31.13
N VAL A 67 20.49 6.60 30.40
CA VAL A 67 21.39 7.75 30.25
C VAL A 67 21.34 8.29 28.82
N LEU A 68 21.13 9.59 28.68
CA LEU A 68 21.20 10.31 27.41
C LEU A 68 22.49 11.13 27.34
N ILE A 69 23.26 10.93 26.27
CA ILE A 69 24.49 11.68 25.97
C ILE A 69 24.39 12.32 24.59
N GLY A 70 25.05 13.46 24.39
CA GLY A 70 25.07 14.14 23.09
C GLY A 70 25.42 15.61 23.21
N MET A 71 25.43 16.30 22.07
CA MET A 71 25.69 17.74 22.03
C MET A 71 24.52 18.53 22.62
N ARG A 72 24.80 19.67 23.25
CA ARG A 72 23.77 20.60 23.73
C ARG A 72 22.94 21.09 22.53
N GLY A 73 21.62 21.16 22.68
CA GLY A 73 20.69 21.54 21.60
C GLY A 73 20.15 20.37 20.76
N SER A 74 20.69 19.15 20.95
CA SER A 74 20.18 17.93 20.30
C SER A 74 18.79 17.49 20.78
N GLY A 75 18.27 18.06 21.87
CA GLY A 75 16.92 17.77 22.40
C GLY A 75 16.87 16.78 23.56
N MET A 76 18.00 16.41 24.16
CA MET A 76 18.09 15.44 25.27
C MET A 76 17.13 15.73 26.42
N SER A 77 17.06 16.98 26.92
CA SER A 77 16.18 17.33 28.04
C SER A 77 14.69 17.13 27.70
N THR A 78 14.28 17.43 26.46
CA THR A 78 12.91 17.18 25.98
C THR A 78 12.62 15.70 25.90
N LEU A 79 13.52 14.91 25.29
CA LEU A 79 13.39 13.46 25.18
C LEU A 79 13.35 12.78 26.55
N ALA A 80 14.11 13.29 27.53
CA ALA A 80 14.08 12.77 28.89
C ALA A 80 12.73 13.00 29.58
N VAL A 81 12.09 14.15 29.35
CA VAL A 81 10.74 14.42 29.86
C VAL A 81 9.71 13.51 29.21
N LEU A 82 9.80 13.27 27.89
CA LEU A 82 8.90 12.36 27.16
C LEU A 82 9.07 10.91 27.63
N ALA A 83 10.30 10.43 27.80
CA ALA A 83 10.54 9.10 28.36
C ALA A 83 10.05 8.98 29.81
N SER A 84 10.22 10.03 30.61
CA SER A 84 9.75 10.07 32.00
C SER A 84 8.23 9.97 32.13
N SER A 85 7.47 10.66 31.27
CA SER A 85 6.00 10.61 31.33
C SER A 85 5.45 9.22 31.07
N THR A 86 6.08 8.45 30.17
CA THR A 86 5.60 7.12 29.79
C THR A 86 6.16 6.03 30.70
N LEU A 87 7.45 6.07 31.03
CA LEU A 87 8.10 5.04 31.84
C LEU A 87 7.85 5.23 33.35
N GLY A 88 7.29 6.37 33.77
CA GLY A 88 7.13 6.73 35.19
C GLY A 88 8.45 6.99 35.92
N PHE A 89 9.53 7.21 35.17
CA PHE A 89 10.88 7.45 35.71
C PHE A 89 11.06 8.93 36.08
N ARG A 90 11.93 9.24 37.04
CA ARG A 90 12.28 10.63 37.38
C ARG A 90 13.32 11.19 36.40
N VAL A 91 13.23 12.47 36.05
CA VAL A 91 14.24 13.14 35.20
C VAL A 91 15.35 13.74 36.07
N LEU A 92 16.60 13.44 35.74
CA LEU A 92 17.80 14.05 36.31
C LEU A 92 18.60 14.74 35.21
N ASP A 93 18.37 16.04 35.04
CA ASP A 93 19.09 16.85 34.07
C ASP A 93 20.34 17.47 34.71
N ALA A 94 21.52 17.25 34.13
CA ALA A 94 22.78 17.69 34.72
C ALA A 94 22.95 19.21 34.80
N ASP A 95 22.27 20.00 33.96
CA ASP A 95 22.29 21.47 34.05
C ASP A 95 21.38 21.93 35.20
N GLN A 96 20.16 21.36 35.29
CA GLN A 96 19.23 21.67 36.37
C GLN A 96 19.74 21.18 37.73
N HIS A 97 20.34 19.99 37.79
CA HIS A 97 20.88 19.45 39.03
C HIS A 97 22.07 20.28 39.52
N PHE A 98 22.94 20.74 38.62
CA PHE A 98 24.03 21.66 38.95
C PHE A 98 23.48 22.96 39.57
N TYR A 99 22.46 23.56 38.95
CA TYR A 99 21.83 24.76 39.49
C TYR A 99 21.16 24.53 40.86
N LYS A 100 20.43 23.42 41.02
CA LYS A 100 19.77 23.07 42.29
C LYS A 100 20.76 22.89 43.44
N VAL A 101 21.94 22.31 43.18
CA VAL A 101 22.94 22.04 44.23
C VAL A 101 23.83 23.26 44.51
N THR A 102 24.23 24.01 43.48
CA THR A 102 25.17 25.13 43.64
C THR A 102 24.51 26.50 43.75
N GLY A 103 23.22 26.63 43.41
CA GLY A 103 22.51 27.90 43.31
C GLY A 103 22.92 28.76 42.10
N LEU A 104 23.95 28.36 41.33
CA LEU A 104 24.51 29.09 40.21
C LEU A 104 24.39 28.31 38.90
N SER A 105 24.22 29.02 37.79
CA SER A 105 24.33 28.39 36.47
C SER A 105 25.77 27.96 36.22
N ARG A 106 26.00 26.98 35.35
CA ARG A 106 27.36 26.53 34.99
C ARG A 106 28.24 27.67 34.47
N ALA A 107 27.68 28.61 33.71
CA ALA A 107 28.41 29.77 33.22
C ALA A 107 28.78 30.74 34.35
N ALA A 108 27.84 31.03 35.26
CA ALA A 108 28.10 31.87 36.43
C ALA A 108 29.12 31.24 37.39
N TYR A 109 29.03 29.93 37.62
CA TYR A 109 29.96 29.19 38.45
C TYR A 109 31.38 29.20 37.86
N LYS A 110 31.52 28.98 36.55
CA LYS A 110 32.83 29.09 35.85
C LYS A 110 33.43 30.49 36.00
N ALA A 111 32.62 31.53 35.89
CA ALA A 111 33.08 32.91 36.04
C ALA A 111 33.51 33.22 37.49
N ALA A 112 32.81 32.67 38.49
CA ALA A 112 33.09 32.90 39.91
C ALA A 112 34.27 32.07 40.46
N HIS A 113 34.42 30.82 40.03
CA HIS A 113 35.32 29.83 40.65
C HIS A 113 36.41 29.29 39.69
N GLY A 114 36.37 29.67 38.41
CA GLY A 114 37.31 29.20 37.40
C GLY A 114 37.07 27.76 36.93
N ILE A 115 37.77 27.37 35.87
CA ILE A 115 37.56 26.11 35.14
C ILE A 115 37.93 24.86 35.97
N PRO A 116 39.05 24.81 36.73
CA PRO A 116 39.44 23.61 37.47
C PRO A 116 38.41 23.22 38.56
N GLN A 117 37.92 24.20 39.33
CA GLN A 117 36.93 23.98 40.38
C GLN A 117 35.57 23.59 39.77
N TYR A 118 35.17 24.22 38.65
CA TYR A 118 34.00 23.80 37.89
C TYR A 118 34.09 22.33 37.45
N ARG A 119 35.22 21.88 36.92
CA ARG A 119 35.39 20.50 36.44
C ARG A 119 35.35 19.48 37.59
N GLN A 120 35.94 19.82 38.73
CA GLN A 120 35.87 18.97 39.93
C GLN A 120 34.43 18.81 40.42
N GLU A 121 33.68 19.91 40.46
CA GLU A 121 32.28 19.91 40.91
C GLU A 121 31.35 19.22 39.90
N GLU A 122 31.57 19.42 38.60
CA GLU A 122 30.86 18.72 37.53
C GLU A 122 31.03 17.20 37.64
N LEU A 123 32.25 16.70 37.88
CA LEU A 123 32.51 15.28 38.09
C LEU A 123 31.88 14.74 39.38
N ARG A 124 31.93 15.50 40.48
CA ARG A 124 31.30 15.11 41.76
C ARG A 124 29.80 14.89 41.58
N LEU A 125 29.13 15.83 40.92
CA LEU A 125 27.69 15.77 40.65
C LEU A 125 27.35 14.65 39.67
N MET A 126 28.12 14.48 38.59
CA MET A 126 27.94 13.38 37.65
C MET A 126 27.99 12.01 38.34
N LYS A 127 28.97 11.80 39.23
CA LYS A 127 29.09 10.55 39.99
C LYS A 127 27.85 10.31 40.88
N SER A 128 27.37 11.35 41.54
CA SER A 128 26.15 11.28 42.36
C SER A 128 24.90 10.99 41.52
N MET A 129 24.81 11.54 40.31
CA MET A 129 23.68 11.32 39.42
C MET A 129 23.63 9.88 38.91
N LEU A 130 24.76 9.34 38.43
CA LEU A 130 24.84 7.97 37.89
C LEU A 130 24.67 6.93 39.00
N PHE A 131 25.61 6.89 39.96
CA PHE A 131 25.67 5.81 40.95
C PHE A 131 24.71 5.99 42.14
N GLY A 132 24.21 7.21 42.37
CA GLY A 132 23.17 7.45 43.37
C GLY A 132 21.75 7.12 42.88
N ASN A 133 21.56 6.90 41.59
CA ASN A 133 20.24 6.69 40.99
C ASN A 133 20.26 5.52 39.97
N PRO A 134 20.63 4.30 40.38
CA PRO A 134 20.73 3.15 39.47
C PRO A 134 19.37 2.71 38.89
N LYS A 135 18.27 3.06 39.57
CA LYS A 135 16.91 2.65 39.18
C LYS A 135 15.95 3.83 39.03
N GLY A 136 15.03 3.69 38.08
CA GLY A 136 13.85 4.53 37.90
C GLY A 136 14.15 5.97 37.49
N ALA A 137 15.28 6.26 36.86
CA ALA A 137 15.65 7.61 36.41
C ALA A 137 16.02 7.67 34.92
N VAL A 138 15.72 8.82 34.29
CA VAL A 138 16.29 9.22 32.99
C VAL A 138 17.29 10.34 33.24
N ILE A 139 18.57 10.06 32.99
CA ILE A 139 19.70 10.91 33.33
C ILE A 139 20.22 11.59 32.06
N VAL A 140 20.19 12.92 32.03
CA VAL A 140 20.75 13.70 30.92
C VAL A 140 22.13 14.21 31.32
N CYS A 141 23.16 13.72 30.64
CA CYS A 141 24.54 14.10 30.89
C CYS A 141 24.93 15.35 30.08
N GLY A 142 25.73 16.22 30.69
CA GLY A 142 26.32 17.36 29.98
C GLY A 142 27.45 16.93 29.04
N PRO A 143 27.86 17.78 28.08
CA PRO A 143 28.90 17.44 27.10
C PRO A 143 30.29 17.18 27.73
N GLY A 144 30.54 17.67 28.94
CA GLY A 144 31.76 17.37 29.70
C GLY A 144 31.84 15.95 30.26
N ALA A 145 30.76 15.16 30.18
CA ALA A 145 30.69 13.82 30.73
C ALA A 145 31.52 12.78 29.94
N VAL A 146 31.81 13.05 28.65
CA VAL A 146 32.53 12.10 27.78
C VAL A 146 34.04 12.29 27.79
N GLU A 147 34.56 13.12 28.71
CA GLU A 147 35.98 13.43 28.86
C GLU A 147 36.51 12.91 30.23
N GLY A 148 37.80 12.56 30.27
CA GLY A 148 38.50 12.19 31.51
C GLY A 148 37.79 11.09 32.33
N LYS A 149 37.66 11.30 33.65
CA LYS A 149 36.99 10.34 34.56
C LYS A 149 35.51 10.11 34.27
N GLY A 150 34.83 11.07 33.63
CA GLY A 150 33.43 10.89 33.24
C GLY A 150 33.27 9.76 32.23
N LYS A 151 34.21 9.65 31.29
CA LYS A 151 34.29 8.57 30.30
C LYS A 151 34.40 7.20 30.97
N GLU A 152 35.28 7.07 31.97
CA GLU A 152 35.49 5.82 32.72
C GLU A 152 34.22 5.38 33.44
N TRP A 153 33.52 6.32 34.10
CA TRP A 153 32.26 6.02 34.79
C TRP A 153 31.13 5.65 33.84
N LEU A 154 31.00 6.32 32.68
CA LEU A 154 30.01 5.94 31.67
C LEU A 154 30.30 4.54 31.11
N PHE A 155 31.57 4.21 30.86
CA PHE A 155 31.96 2.88 30.39
C PHE A 155 31.65 1.79 31.42
N GLU A 156 31.88 2.05 32.71
CA GLU A 156 31.48 1.13 33.78
C GLU A 156 29.96 1.00 33.90
N TYR A 157 29.24 2.13 33.84
CA TYR A 157 27.79 2.18 33.97
C TYR A 157 27.06 1.51 32.80
N ALA A 158 27.62 1.59 31.58
CA ALA A 158 27.10 0.98 30.36
C ALA A 158 26.94 -0.55 30.45
N LYS A 159 27.64 -1.20 31.39
CA LYS A 159 27.54 -2.66 31.60
C LYS A 159 26.18 -3.09 32.12
N ASP A 160 25.51 -2.24 32.90
CA ASP A 160 24.24 -2.58 33.55
C ASP A 160 23.10 -1.65 33.12
N HIS A 161 23.41 -0.58 32.38
CA HIS A 161 22.46 0.49 32.06
C HIS A 161 22.51 0.91 30.60
N LEU A 162 21.35 1.30 30.08
CA LEU A 162 21.19 1.77 28.71
C LEU A 162 21.75 3.19 28.55
N ILE A 163 22.72 3.36 27.65
CA ILE A 163 23.26 4.66 27.24
C ILE A 163 22.93 4.91 25.76
N ILE A 164 22.21 6.01 25.49
CA ILE A 164 21.75 6.39 24.15
C ILE A 164 22.45 7.68 23.73
N TYR A 165 23.09 7.65 22.56
CA TYR A 165 23.66 8.84 21.92
C TYR A 165 22.60 9.58 21.09
N ILE A 166 22.33 10.84 21.41
CA ILE A 166 21.34 11.67 20.72
C ILE A 166 22.02 12.57 19.68
N LEU A 167 21.61 12.42 18.42
CA LEU A 167 22.06 13.23 17.27
C LEU A 167 20.96 14.19 16.81
N ARG A 168 21.35 15.28 16.14
CA ARG A 168 20.44 16.24 15.50
C ARG A 168 21.18 17.03 14.41
N GLU A 169 20.44 17.50 13.41
CA GLU A 169 20.94 18.40 12.35
C GLU A 169 21.69 19.61 12.92
N ALA A 170 22.83 19.94 12.32
CA ALA A 170 23.68 21.03 12.79
C ALA A 170 22.96 22.38 12.75
N GLU A 171 22.12 22.61 11.74
CA GLU A 171 21.32 23.80 11.53
C GLU A 171 20.30 24.00 12.67
N GLU A 172 19.74 22.91 13.20
CA GLU A 172 18.76 22.96 14.28
C GLU A 172 19.42 23.16 15.64
N ILE A 173 20.59 22.56 15.86
CA ILE A 173 21.45 22.86 17.01
C ILE A 173 21.84 24.34 16.99
N GLN A 174 22.19 24.87 15.81
CA GLN A 174 22.56 26.27 15.62
C GLN A 174 21.42 27.22 15.98
N LYS A 175 20.22 26.99 15.42
CA LYS A 175 19.01 27.79 15.72
C LYS A 175 18.69 27.82 17.21
N HIS A 176 18.89 26.71 17.90
CA HIS A 176 18.65 26.60 19.34
C HIS A 176 19.72 27.33 20.17
N LEU A 177 21.00 27.14 19.85
CA LEU A 177 22.11 27.70 20.63
C LEU A 177 22.37 29.18 20.34
N ARG A 178 22.12 29.67 19.12
CA ARG A 178 22.36 31.05 18.66
C ARG A 178 23.79 31.59 18.88
N ILE A 179 24.79 30.71 19.01
CA ILE A 179 26.16 31.09 19.44
C ILE A 179 27.25 30.75 18.40
N PHE A 180 26.98 29.89 17.41
CA PHE A 180 28.00 29.41 16.45
C PHE A 180 27.48 29.40 15.00
N ASP A 181 28.39 29.36 14.03
CA ASP A 181 28.07 29.03 12.65
C ASP A 181 27.81 27.52 12.49
N VAL A 182 27.08 27.16 11.44
CA VAL A 182 26.64 25.78 11.20
C VAL A 182 27.83 24.85 10.94
N ASP A 183 28.86 25.33 10.23
CA ASP A 183 30.02 24.52 9.86
C ASP A 183 30.88 24.19 11.10
N THR A 184 31.06 25.14 12.01
CA THR A 184 31.71 24.90 13.31
C THR A 184 30.97 23.86 14.13
N ILE A 185 29.63 23.90 14.15
CA ILE A 185 28.82 22.87 14.84
C ILE A 185 29.02 21.51 14.18
N ARG A 186 28.99 21.44 12.84
CA ARG A 186 29.21 20.20 12.08
C ARG A 186 30.59 19.60 12.40
N ASP A 187 31.62 20.44 12.45
CA ASP A 187 33.00 20.03 12.79
C ASP A 187 33.18 19.57 14.24
N LEU A 188 32.46 20.18 15.18
CA LEU A 188 32.44 19.73 16.58
C LEU A 188 31.72 18.39 16.72
N THR A 189 30.55 18.23 16.12
CA THR A 189 29.79 16.97 16.11
C THR A 189 30.65 15.84 15.55
N ARG A 190 31.28 16.06 14.39
CA ARG A 190 32.14 15.09 13.71
C ARG A 190 33.32 14.63 14.58
N ARG A 191 33.98 15.56 15.28
CA ARG A 191 35.11 15.23 16.18
C ARG A 191 34.67 14.51 17.45
N ALA A 192 33.50 14.84 17.98
CA ALA A 192 33.01 14.25 19.22
C ALA A 192 32.31 12.89 19.01
N ALA A 193 31.78 12.63 17.82
CA ALA A 193 31.01 11.41 17.51
C ALA A 193 31.73 10.09 17.87
N PRO A 194 33.03 9.88 17.59
CA PRO A 194 33.73 8.66 18.00
C PRO A 194 33.74 8.44 19.52
N ALA A 195 33.88 9.52 20.30
CA ALA A 195 33.87 9.45 21.76
C ALA A 195 32.49 9.05 22.28
N TYR A 196 31.42 9.68 21.78
CA TYR A 196 30.05 9.31 22.13
C TYR A 196 29.72 7.86 21.75
N ARG A 197 30.06 7.43 20.53
CA ARG A 197 29.80 6.06 20.05
C ARG A 197 30.55 4.99 20.84
N SER A 198 31.76 5.29 21.31
CA SER A 198 32.51 4.36 22.17
C SER A 198 31.88 4.14 23.56
N LEU A 199 30.97 5.04 23.97
CA LEU A 199 30.33 5.03 25.30
C LEU A 199 28.86 4.63 25.27
N SER A 200 28.24 4.54 24.10
CA SER A 200 26.85 4.14 23.94
C SER A 200 26.74 2.87 23.13
N SER A 201 25.73 2.06 23.43
CA SER A 201 25.38 0.87 22.63
C SER A 201 24.35 1.18 21.55
N PHE A 202 23.58 2.26 21.73
CA PHE A 202 22.52 2.67 20.81
C PHE A 202 22.59 4.17 20.51
N GLU A 203 21.98 4.57 19.40
CA GLU A 203 21.88 5.98 19.02
C GLU A 203 20.49 6.32 18.47
N PHE A 204 20.09 7.58 18.68
CA PHE A 204 18.81 8.13 18.26
C PHE A 204 19.03 9.45 17.51
N TYR A 205 18.54 9.54 16.28
CA TYR A 205 18.61 10.76 15.50
C TYR A 205 17.31 11.55 15.63
N ASN A 206 17.38 12.72 16.29
CA ASN A 206 16.23 13.58 16.52
C ASN A 206 15.86 14.38 15.27
N VAL A 207 15.06 13.75 14.40
CA VAL A 207 14.54 14.34 13.15
C VAL A 207 13.64 15.54 13.46
N SER A 208 13.86 16.66 12.76
CA SER A 208 13.08 17.89 12.95
C SER A 208 11.86 17.95 12.02
N ASP A 209 10.70 18.31 12.56
CA ASP A 209 9.42 18.31 11.83
C ASP A 209 9.33 19.40 10.74
N THR A 210 10.24 20.38 10.72
CA THR A 210 10.36 21.41 9.67
C THR A 210 10.77 20.85 8.31
N LEU A 211 11.53 19.74 8.27
CA LEU A 211 11.90 19.05 7.03
C LEU A 211 10.73 18.27 6.41
N LEU A 212 9.61 18.17 7.13
CA LEU A 212 8.46 17.35 6.82
C LEU A 212 7.25 18.17 6.34
N ARG A 213 7.38 19.48 6.09
CA ARG A 213 6.26 20.31 5.58
C ARG A 213 6.55 20.80 4.16
N LYS A 214 5.70 20.45 3.20
CA LYS A 214 5.55 21.25 1.97
C LYS A 214 4.98 22.62 2.35
N PRO A 215 5.54 23.73 1.86
CA PRO A 215 4.91 25.04 2.00
C PRO A 215 3.74 25.13 1.03
N ASP A 216 2.59 24.55 1.37
CA ASP A 216 1.39 24.66 0.53
C ASP A 216 0.75 26.05 0.69
N ALA A 217 0.77 26.82 -0.40
CA ALA A 217 0.28 28.19 -0.52
C ALA A 217 -1.25 28.34 -0.63
N THR A 218 -2.05 27.36 -0.18
CA THR A 218 -3.52 27.38 -0.36
C THR A 218 -4.35 26.98 0.87
N SER A 219 -3.76 26.82 2.05
CA SER A 219 -4.53 26.57 3.29
C SER A 219 -5.05 27.87 3.91
N VAL A 220 -5.96 28.56 3.21
CA VAL A 220 -6.83 29.59 3.80
C VAL A 220 -8.00 28.88 4.50
N GLY A 221 -7.68 28.25 5.63
CA GLY A 221 -8.64 27.49 6.43
C GLY A 221 -7.86 26.79 7.53
N GLY A 222 -7.85 27.38 8.73
CA GLY A 222 -7.00 26.95 9.83
C GLY A 222 -7.28 25.51 10.26
N ASP A 223 -6.47 24.58 9.78
CA ASP A 223 -6.27 23.30 10.43
C ASP A 223 -5.46 23.54 11.71
N LEU A 224 -6.20 23.65 12.81
CA LEU A 224 -5.72 23.72 14.19
C LEU A 224 -5.05 22.39 14.58
N SER A 225 -3.90 22.06 14.00
CA SER A 225 -2.96 21.16 14.69
C SER A 225 -2.11 22.03 15.62
N PRO A 226 -2.34 22.01 16.95
CA PRO A 226 -1.53 22.79 17.87
C PRO A 226 -0.09 22.29 17.81
N TRP A 227 0.88 23.17 18.05
CA TRP A 227 2.29 22.83 18.32
C TRP A 227 2.47 21.71 19.36
N ALA A 228 1.45 21.43 20.17
CA ALA A 228 1.43 20.34 21.15
C ALA A 228 1.36 18.93 20.51
N LEU A 229 0.92 18.77 19.26
CA LEU A 229 0.86 17.46 18.59
C LEU A 229 2.16 17.10 17.85
N THR A 230 3.07 18.04 17.58
CA THR A 230 4.34 17.76 16.88
C THR A 230 5.31 16.93 17.75
N LEU A 231 5.33 17.19 19.06
CA LEU A 231 6.13 16.42 20.03
C LEU A 231 5.75 14.93 20.10
N LYS A 232 4.55 14.59 19.64
CA LYS A 232 4.03 13.23 19.74
C LYS A 232 4.70 12.26 18.79
N ASN A 233 4.99 12.68 17.57
CA ASN A 233 5.69 11.82 16.61
C ASN A 233 7.11 11.52 17.09
N VAL A 234 7.76 12.50 17.74
CA VAL A 234 9.06 12.32 18.40
C VAL A 234 8.95 11.36 19.59
N GLU A 235 7.93 11.54 20.41
CA GLU A 235 7.65 10.68 21.57
C GLU A 235 7.45 9.21 21.14
N GLU A 236 6.59 8.95 20.16
CA GLU A 236 6.29 7.60 19.67
C GLU A 236 7.54 6.89 19.12
N ASP A 237 8.32 7.56 18.26
CA ASP A 237 9.56 7.04 17.67
C ASP A 237 10.64 6.74 18.73
N PHE A 238 10.88 7.68 19.65
CA PHE A 238 11.87 7.50 20.71
C PHE A 238 11.47 6.40 21.71
N LEU A 239 10.21 6.35 22.10
CA LEU A 239 9.70 5.28 22.98
C LEU A 239 9.75 3.92 22.28
N HIS A 240 9.42 3.86 20.98
CA HIS A 240 9.54 2.62 20.20
C HIS A 240 10.97 2.07 20.24
N LEU A 241 11.98 2.92 20.07
CA LEU A 241 13.39 2.54 20.22
C LEU A 241 13.67 1.95 21.61
N ILE A 242 13.27 2.64 22.69
CA ILE A 242 13.49 2.17 24.07
C ILE A 242 12.80 0.82 24.31
N HIS A 243 11.55 0.65 23.84
CA HIS A 243 10.82 -0.61 23.99
C HIS A 243 11.46 -1.74 23.19
N SER A 244 11.92 -1.48 21.96
CA SER A 244 12.68 -2.46 21.15
C SER A 244 13.96 -2.92 21.87
N ILE A 245 14.70 -1.99 22.50
CA ILE A 245 15.95 -2.29 23.21
C ILE A 245 15.72 -3.01 24.54
N THR A 246 14.74 -2.58 25.33
CA THR A 246 14.51 -3.09 26.70
C THR A 246 13.58 -4.29 26.73
N GLY A 247 12.71 -4.44 25.73
CA GLY A 247 11.63 -5.43 25.64
C GLY A 247 10.66 -5.32 26.81
N ARG A 248 10.56 -4.10 27.34
CA ARG A 248 9.40 -3.71 28.13
C ARG A 248 8.20 -3.73 27.19
N ASP A 249 7.29 -4.65 27.45
CA ASP A 249 5.95 -4.67 26.87
C ASP A 249 5.06 -3.64 27.58
N ASP A 250 5.56 -2.41 27.64
CA ASP A 250 4.81 -1.18 27.98
C ASP A 250 4.63 -0.31 26.73
N SER A 251 5.06 -0.83 25.57
CA SER A 251 4.84 -0.20 24.29
C SER A 251 3.35 -0.13 23.99
N TYR A 252 3.03 0.69 22.99
CA TYR A 252 1.75 0.73 22.29
C TYR A 252 1.12 -0.67 22.03
N ASP A 253 1.90 -1.75 22.00
CA ASP A 253 1.46 -3.14 21.78
C ASP A 253 0.80 -3.81 23.00
N LYS A 254 1.11 -3.43 24.25
CA LYS A 254 0.43 -3.96 25.45
C LYS A 254 -1.08 -3.70 25.45
N TYR A 255 -1.49 -2.68 24.69
CA TYR A 255 -2.87 -2.22 24.55
C TYR A 255 -3.48 -2.56 23.19
N LYS A 256 -2.86 -3.46 22.41
CA LYS A 256 -3.51 -4.08 21.26
C LYS A 256 -4.20 -5.36 21.71
N ALA A 257 -5.30 -5.71 21.05
CA ALA A 257 -5.97 -7.00 21.30
C ALA A 257 -4.93 -8.13 21.21
N LYS A 258 -4.94 -9.08 22.14
CA LYS A 258 -3.92 -10.16 22.24
C LYS A 258 -3.73 -10.94 20.93
N HIS A 259 -4.74 -10.94 20.06
CA HIS A 259 -4.76 -11.60 18.76
C HIS A 259 -4.69 -10.65 17.56
N SER A 260 -4.24 -9.40 17.76
CA SER A 260 -3.98 -8.47 16.65
C SER A 260 -2.83 -8.98 15.79
N LEU A 261 -2.92 -8.86 14.46
CA LEU A 261 -1.83 -9.25 13.56
C LEU A 261 -0.48 -8.64 13.96
N SER A 262 -0.48 -7.42 14.49
CA SER A 262 0.74 -6.73 14.89
C SER A 262 1.49 -7.34 16.10
N SER A 263 0.84 -8.16 16.94
CA SER A 263 1.53 -8.92 17.99
C SER A 263 2.13 -10.23 17.49
N VAL A 264 1.76 -10.67 16.28
CA VAL A 264 2.27 -11.89 15.65
C VAL A 264 3.55 -11.57 14.86
N PRO A 265 4.67 -12.30 15.11
CA PRO A 265 5.90 -12.15 14.33
C PRO A 265 5.65 -12.27 12.83
N LEU A 266 6.32 -11.46 12.01
CA LEU A 266 6.06 -11.40 10.56
C LEU A 266 6.27 -12.76 9.89
N GLU A 267 7.30 -13.49 10.29
CA GLU A 267 7.63 -14.81 9.77
C GLU A 267 6.60 -15.91 10.11
N SER A 268 5.69 -15.66 11.06
CA SER A 268 4.64 -16.59 11.46
C SER A 268 3.29 -16.31 10.79
N ARG A 269 3.18 -15.21 10.03
CA ARG A 269 1.97 -14.87 9.26
C ARG A 269 1.99 -15.56 7.90
N SER A 270 0.81 -15.75 7.31
CA SER A 270 0.65 -16.53 6.06
C SER A 270 1.33 -15.91 4.84
N TYR A 271 1.17 -14.59 4.66
CA TYR A 271 1.84 -13.81 3.61
C TYR A 271 2.28 -12.48 4.18
N THR A 272 3.56 -12.13 4.00
CA THR A 272 4.12 -10.85 4.41
C THR A 272 5.00 -10.23 3.33
N TYR A 273 5.00 -8.90 3.27
CA TYR A 273 5.68 -8.14 2.23
C TYR A 273 6.63 -7.09 2.81
N ALA A 274 7.79 -6.91 2.20
CA ALA A 274 8.77 -5.91 2.57
C ALA A 274 8.93 -4.87 1.45
N LEU A 275 8.58 -3.61 1.71
CA LEU A 275 8.76 -2.52 0.76
C LEU A 275 10.25 -2.20 0.61
N SER A 276 10.81 -2.46 -0.57
CA SER A 276 12.22 -2.22 -0.86
C SER A 276 12.46 -0.76 -1.24
N ILE A 277 13.28 -0.07 -0.44
CA ILE A 277 13.65 1.34 -0.63
C ILE A 277 15.18 1.48 -0.57
N PRO A 278 15.84 1.83 -1.70
CA PRO A 278 17.25 2.15 -1.66
C PRO A 278 17.54 3.46 -0.92
N LEU A 279 18.68 3.52 -0.23
CA LEU A 279 19.08 4.69 0.55
C LEU A 279 19.12 5.98 -0.28
N SER A 280 19.56 5.89 -1.55
CA SER A 280 19.72 7.03 -2.46
C SER A 280 18.40 7.70 -2.87
N THR A 281 17.28 6.99 -2.79
CA THR A 281 15.97 7.48 -3.25
C THR A 281 15.09 7.95 -2.09
N LEU A 282 15.51 7.67 -0.85
CA LEU A 282 14.69 7.82 0.34
C LEU A 282 14.20 9.26 0.57
N SER A 283 15.05 10.27 0.35
CA SER A 283 14.66 11.68 0.55
C SER A 283 13.52 12.12 -0.36
N THR A 284 13.53 11.65 -1.61
CA THR A 284 12.50 11.95 -2.62
C THR A 284 11.20 11.19 -2.33
N ILE A 285 11.33 9.95 -1.84
CA ILE A 285 10.21 9.08 -1.53
C ILE A 285 9.48 9.58 -0.27
N VAL A 286 10.21 9.83 0.82
CA VAL A 286 9.60 10.13 2.12
C VAL A 286 8.76 11.41 2.10
N SER A 287 9.15 12.43 1.33
CA SER A 287 8.35 13.65 1.18
C SER A 287 6.97 13.41 0.56
N GLU A 288 6.83 12.39 -0.27
CA GLU A 288 5.58 12.05 -0.96
C GLU A 288 4.78 10.97 -0.22
N PHE A 289 5.41 10.18 0.66
CA PHE A 289 4.74 9.15 1.45
C PHE A 289 3.96 9.71 2.65
N GLN A 290 4.03 11.02 2.90
CA GLN A 290 3.24 11.64 3.96
C GLN A 290 1.74 11.56 3.67
N GLY A 291 1.02 10.82 4.51
CA GLY A 291 -0.42 10.60 4.33
C GLY A 291 -0.77 9.60 3.23
N VAL A 292 0.22 8.86 2.73
CA VAL A 292 0.01 7.72 1.83
C VAL A 292 0.07 6.44 2.65
N ASP A 293 -0.94 5.60 2.50
CA ASP A 293 -0.97 4.29 3.15
C ASP A 293 0.10 3.38 2.52
N VAL A 294 0.91 2.74 3.36
CA VAL A 294 1.89 1.74 2.93
C VAL A 294 1.31 0.37 3.23
N GLU A 295 1.04 -0.42 2.20
CA GLU A 295 0.36 -1.71 2.35
C GLU A 295 1.30 -2.87 2.74
N ALA A 296 2.61 -2.61 2.81
CA ALA A 296 3.61 -3.61 3.19
C ALA A 296 3.67 -3.83 4.72
N ASP A 297 4.22 -4.98 5.15
CA ASP A 297 4.40 -5.33 6.56
C ASP A 297 5.72 -4.83 7.15
N ALA A 298 6.72 -4.60 6.30
CA ALA A 298 8.05 -4.13 6.67
C ALA A 298 8.62 -3.20 5.59
N VAL A 299 9.69 -2.46 5.92
CA VAL A 299 10.48 -1.68 4.97
C VAL A 299 11.90 -2.23 4.92
N GLU A 300 12.35 -2.64 3.75
CA GLU A 300 13.75 -3.00 3.49
C GLU A 300 14.52 -1.75 3.04
N LEU A 301 15.41 -1.26 3.90
CA LEU A 301 16.36 -0.21 3.56
C LEU A 301 17.60 -0.85 2.93
N THR A 302 17.73 -0.71 1.62
CA THR A 302 18.87 -1.23 0.86
C THR A 302 19.97 -0.18 0.78
N ILE A 303 21.14 -0.48 1.34
CA ILE A 303 22.30 0.41 1.36
C ILE A 303 23.33 -0.15 0.36
N PRO A 304 23.50 0.47 -0.83
CA PRO A 304 24.52 0.04 -1.77
C PRO A 304 25.89 0.36 -1.20
N ILE A 305 26.74 -0.66 -1.07
CA ILE A 305 28.11 -0.46 -0.57
C ILE A 305 28.92 0.53 -1.46
N SER A 306 28.64 0.56 -2.77
CA SER A 306 29.25 1.47 -3.74
C SER A 306 28.82 2.93 -3.59
N SER A 307 27.58 3.19 -3.18
CA SER A 307 27.08 4.55 -2.92
C SER A 307 27.77 5.22 -1.72
N LEU A 308 28.46 4.41 -0.91
CA LEU A 308 29.30 4.87 0.20
C LEU A 308 30.75 5.15 -0.25
N TRP A 309 31.11 4.87 -1.50
CA TRP A 309 32.46 5.08 -2.05
C TRP A 309 32.54 6.27 -3.03
N SER A 310 31.40 6.83 -3.42
CA SER A 310 31.31 8.08 -4.19
C SER A 310 31.21 9.27 -3.25
N ASP A 311 32.33 9.94 -2.99
CA ASP A 311 32.51 11.38 -3.24
C ASP A 311 33.81 11.89 -2.61
N GLY A 312 34.81 12.05 -3.48
CA GLY A 312 35.55 13.31 -3.46
C GLY A 312 34.58 14.40 -3.89
N HIS A 313 34.51 15.49 -3.11
CA HIS A 313 33.65 16.68 -3.23
C HIS A 313 32.40 16.70 -2.34
N GLY A 314 32.58 17.17 -1.09
CA GLY A 314 31.49 17.65 -0.24
C GLY A 314 31.86 17.64 1.24
N VAL A 315 32.00 18.83 1.86
CA VAL A 315 32.17 18.95 3.32
C VAL A 315 30.84 18.63 3.99
N GLY A 316 30.66 17.43 4.56
CA GLY A 316 29.45 17.13 5.36
C GLY A 316 29.25 15.67 5.80
N ASP A 317 29.30 15.46 7.12
CA ASP A 317 28.88 14.27 7.90
C ASP A 317 29.56 12.91 7.66
N THR A 318 29.70 12.11 8.73
CA THR A 318 30.24 10.74 8.61
C THR A 318 29.19 9.81 7.99
N LYS A 319 29.60 8.78 7.23
CA LYS A 319 28.68 7.78 6.63
C LYS A 319 27.67 7.22 7.66
N ALA A 320 28.15 6.99 8.87
CA ALA A 320 27.33 6.53 10.00
C ALA A 320 26.22 7.53 10.36
N ASP A 321 26.51 8.83 10.40
CA ASP A 321 25.51 9.87 10.70
C ASP A 321 24.42 9.94 9.62
N GLN A 322 24.83 9.80 8.34
CA GLN A 322 23.89 9.76 7.21
C GLN A 322 22.94 8.56 7.31
N ILE A 323 23.48 7.35 7.56
CA ILE A 323 22.65 6.14 7.74
C ILE A 323 21.68 6.31 8.92
N SER A 324 22.17 6.80 10.07
CA SER A 324 21.33 7.01 11.26
C SER A 324 20.19 7.98 10.96
N ARG A 325 20.49 9.11 10.32
CA ARG A 325 19.49 10.07 9.88
C ARG A 325 18.41 9.43 9.03
N GLN A 326 18.79 8.65 8.02
CA GLN A 326 17.85 8.02 7.09
C GLN A 326 16.97 6.95 7.77
N VAL A 327 17.53 6.12 8.65
CA VAL A 327 16.76 5.13 9.41
C VAL A 327 15.70 5.80 10.29
N PHE A 328 16.04 6.88 11.00
CA PHE A 328 15.06 7.59 11.83
C PHE A 328 14.05 8.40 11.00
N ILE A 329 14.39 8.85 9.79
CA ILE A 329 13.42 9.40 8.85
C ILE A 329 12.37 8.34 8.47
N ILE A 330 12.78 7.08 8.20
CA ILE A 330 11.86 5.97 7.93
C ILE A 330 10.99 5.68 9.15
N ARG A 331 11.60 5.51 10.34
CA ARG A 331 10.86 5.24 11.59
C ARG A 331 9.79 6.29 11.87
N ARG A 332 10.11 7.56 11.59
CA ARG A 332 9.19 8.69 11.77
C ARG A 332 7.99 8.68 10.83
N ASN A 333 8.18 8.30 9.57
CA ASN A 333 7.16 8.48 8.52
C ASN A 333 6.41 7.19 8.16
N ILE A 334 7.09 6.04 8.11
CA ILE A 334 6.50 4.79 7.60
C ILE A 334 6.01 3.87 8.73
N ARG A 335 6.55 3.98 9.95
CA ARG A 335 6.10 3.26 11.16
C ARG A 335 5.96 1.73 11.00
N LEU A 336 6.70 1.13 10.07
CA LEU A 336 6.80 -0.32 9.89
C LEU A 336 8.15 -0.83 10.42
N PRO A 337 8.24 -2.13 10.79
CA PRO A 337 9.51 -2.81 11.03
C PRO A 337 10.52 -2.56 9.91
N ILE A 338 11.76 -2.28 10.29
CA ILE A 338 12.86 -2.00 9.38
C ILE A 338 13.73 -3.24 9.23
N LEU A 339 13.96 -3.60 7.98
CA LEU A 339 14.94 -4.58 7.54
C LEU A 339 16.15 -3.82 6.99
N TYR A 340 17.26 -3.90 7.72
CA TYR A 340 18.52 -3.26 7.36
C TYR A 340 19.33 -4.17 6.46
N ASN A 341 19.51 -3.80 5.19
CA ASN A 341 20.22 -4.61 4.21
C ASN A 341 21.36 -3.82 3.56
N ILE A 342 22.56 -4.39 3.56
CA ILE A 342 23.72 -3.85 2.83
C ILE A 342 23.87 -4.67 1.55
N ASP A 343 23.68 -4.02 0.40
CA ASP A 343 23.75 -4.66 -0.89
C ASP A 343 25.21 -4.82 -1.35
N THR A 344 25.63 -6.08 -1.49
CA THR A 344 26.95 -6.52 -1.93
C THR A 344 26.96 -7.04 -3.39
N SER A 345 25.82 -7.00 -4.08
CA SER A 345 25.62 -7.71 -5.36
C SER A 345 26.16 -6.98 -6.61
N TRP A 346 26.42 -5.67 -6.54
CA TRP A 346 26.83 -4.84 -7.69
C TRP A 346 28.34 -4.79 -7.95
N GLU A 347 29.16 -5.56 -7.22
CA GLU A 347 30.61 -5.51 -7.38
C GLU A 347 31.14 -6.50 -8.42
N GLY A 348 31.43 -5.96 -9.61
CA GLY A 348 32.44 -6.53 -10.49
C GLY A 348 33.80 -6.53 -9.79
N GLN A 349 34.28 -7.71 -9.42
CA GLN A 349 35.71 -8.05 -9.22
C GLN A 349 36.52 -7.32 -8.10
N ARG A 350 35.97 -6.40 -7.29
CA ARG A 350 36.66 -5.92 -6.09
C ARG A 350 36.30 -6.78 -4.88
N ALA A 351 37.30 -7.13 -4.07
CA ALA A 351 37.07 -7.84 -2.81
C ALA A 351 36.53 -6.84 -1.79
N ILE A 352 35.31 -7.09 -1.31
CA ILE A 352 34.67 -6.30 -0.25
C ILE A 352 35.56 -6.32 0.99
N ASP A 353 35.86 -5.14 1.54
CA ASP A 353 36.55 -5.02 2.83
C ASP A 353 35.62 -5.54 3.93
N GLN A 354 35.94 -6.73 4.45
CA GLN A 354 35.19 -7.39 5.50
C GLN A 354 35.21 -6.58 6.81
N ASP A 355 36.19 -5.74 7.08
CA ASP A 355 36.19 -4.91 8.29
C ASP A 355 35.22 -3.72 8.15
N GLU A 356 35.19 -3.07 6.98
CA GLU A 356 34.22 -2.00 6.69
C GLU A 356 32.78 -2.54 6.70
N TYR A 357 32.54 -3.68 6.04
CA TYR A 357 31.22 -4.32 5.98
C TYR A 357 30.66 -4.64 7.38
N PHE A 358 31.43 -5.35 8.21
CA PHE A 358 30.99 -5.66 9.58
C PHE A 358 30.91 -4.41 10.46
N GLY A 359 31.73 -3.38 10.21
CA GLY A 359 31.59 -2.08 10.86
C GLY A 359 30.22 -1.44 10.61
N LEU A 360 29.71 -1.53 9.38
CA LEU A 360 28.37 -1.04 9.02
C LEU A 360 27.25 -1.91 9.60
N LEU A 361 27.44 -3.24 9.71
CA LEU A 361 26.47 -4.12 10.36
C LEU A 361 26.37 -3.84 11.87
N HIS A 362 27.52 -3.68 12.54
CA HIS A 362 27.55 -3.27 13.94
C HIS A 362 26.94 -1.89 14.14
N HIS A 363 27.16 -0.94 13.21
CA HIS A 363 26.45 0.34 13.22
C HIS A 363 24.94 0.16 13.10
N GLY A 364 24.49 -0.71 12.18
CA GLY A 364 23.08 -1.08 12.03
C GLY A 364 22.46 -1.57 13.35
N LEU A 365 23.14 -2.43 14.11
CA LEU A 365 22.66 -2.89 15.42
C LEU A 365 22.43 -1.75 16.43
N ARG A 366 23.20 -0.66 16.35
CA ARG A 366 23.04 0.53 17.22
C ARG A 366 21.75 1.29 16.95
N LEU A 367 21.17 1.11 15.76
CA LEU A 367 19.90 1.71 15.33
C LEU A 367 18.69 0.82 15.68
N ALA A 368 18.96 -0.35 16.27
CA ALA A 368 17.99 -1.36 16.70
C ALA A 368 16.92 -1.67 15.64
N PRO A 369 17.27 -1.99 14.37
CA PRO A 369 16.30 -2.45 13.39
C PRO A 369 15.68 -3.77 13.85
N GLU A 370 14.46 -4.06 13.41
CA GLU A 370 13.77 -5.30 13.74
C GLU A 370 14.44 -6.49 13.04
N TYR A 371 14.96 -6.27 11.82
CA TYR A 371 15.70 -7.26 11.05
C TYR A 371 17.01 -6.67 10.49
N LEU A 372 18.06 -7.49 10.43
CA LEU A 372 19.34 -7.12 9.82
C LEU A 372 19.87 -8.27 8.96
N CYS A 373 20.21 -7.98 7.70
CA CYS A 373 20.75 -8.96 6.76
C CYS A 373 22.27 -9.06 6.85
N VAL A 374 22.79 -10.29 6.85
CA VAL A 374 24.23 -10.60 6.78
C VAL A 374 24.51 -11.57 5.64
N ASP A 375 25.51 -11.28 4.81
CA ASP A 375 25.90 -12.12 3.68
C ASP A 375 26.62 -13.39 4.17
N LEU A 376 26.03 -14.56 3.91
CA LEU A 376 26.55 -15.87 4.31
C LEU A 376 27.89 -16.25 3.66
N ARG A 377 28.32 -15.53 2.61
CA ARG A 377 29.63 -15.73 1.98
C ARG A 377 30.78 -15.13 2.80
N SER A 378 30.44 -14.36 3.83
CA SER A 378 31.39 -13.66 4.71
C SER A 378 32.05 -14.58 5.75
N ASP A 379 33.02 -14.07 6.50
CA ASP A 379 33.71 -14.81 7.56
C ASP A 379 32.75 -15.29 8.66
N THR A 380 32.64 -16.62 8.82
CA THR A 380 31.78 -17.27 9.82
C THR A 380 32.04 -16.84 11.26
N ALA A 381 33.30 -16.55 11.65
CA ALA A 381 33.63 -16.13 13.00
C ALA A 381 33.12 -14.71 13.27
N LYS A 382 33.18 -13.82 12.27
CA LYS A 382 32.60 -12.48 12.35
C LYS A 382 31.06 -12.53 12.40
N ILE A 383 30.43 -13.42 11.63
CA ILE A 383 28.97 -13.64 11.71
C ILE A 383 28.56 -14.10 13.11
N GLN A 384 29.29 -15.05 13.71
CA GLN A 384 29.02 -15.50 15.09
C GLN A 384 29.15 -14.35 16.10
N SER A 385 30.16 -13.49 15.96
CA SER A 385 30.33 -12.29 16.79
C SER A 385 29.17 -11.30 16.62
N LEU A 386 28.67 -11.11 15.39
CA LEU A 386 27.50 -10.28 15.11
C LEU A 386 26.23 -10.86 15.75
N VAL A 387 25.98 -12.16 15.57
CA VAL A 387 24.84 -12.87 16.19
C VAL A 387 24.91 -12.79 17.71
N ALA A 388 26.10 -12.90 18.30
CA ALA A 388 26.31 -12.75 19.74
C ALA A 388 26.02 -11.32 20.26
N SER A 389 26.04 -10.30 19.40
CA SER A 389 25.79 -8.89 19.74
C SER A 389 24.44 -8.36 19.26
N LYS A 390 23.60 -9.20 18.64
CA LYS A 390 22.34 -8.80 17.98
C LYS A 390 21.27 -8.17 18.88
N GLY A 391 21.33 -8.42 20.19
CA GLY A 391 20.28 -8.00 21.12
C GLY A 391 18.93 -8.61 20.74
N ARG A 392 17.93 -7.77 20.45
CA ARG A 392 16.60 -8.19 19.96
C ARG A 392 16.44 -8.14 18.44
N THR A 393 17.40 -7.58 17.71
CA THR A 393 17.39 -7.58 16.24
C THR A 393 17.48 -9.00 15.73
N LYS A 394 16.59 -9.39 14.81
CA LYS A 394 16.65 -10.70 14.15
C LYS A 394 17.63 -10.67 13.00
N ILE A 395 18.55 -11.64 12.97
CA ILE A 395 19.57 -11.75 11.94
C ILE A 395 19.04 -12.63 10.80
N ILE A 396 18.94 -12.04 9.61
CA ILE A 396 18.63 -12.72 8.36
C ILE A 396 19.94 -13.12 7.70
N ALA A 397 20.22 -14.42 7.68
CA ALA A 397 21.30 -14.99 6.90
C ALA A 397 20.95 -14.93 5.42
N HIS A 398 21.62 -14.08 4.66
CA HIS A 398 21.31 -13.81 3.25
C HIS A 398 22.36 -14.44 2.34
N TYR A 399 21.93 -15.24 1.36
CA TYR A 399 22.79 -15.83 0.34
C TYR A 399 22.25 -15.52 -1.06
N VAL A 400 23.05 -14.84 -1.87
CA VAL A 400 22.74 -14.54 -3.28
C VAL A 400 23.50 -15.52 -4.18
N VAL A 401 22.77 -16.32 -4.96
CA VAL A 401 23.34 -17.28 -5.90
C VAL A 401 23.96 -16.51 -7.07
N SER A 402 25.30 -16.54 -7.18
CA SER A 402 26.04 -15.83 -8.23
C SER A 402 26.20 -16.64 -9.52
N ASN A 403 26.27 -17.97 -9.43
CA ASN A 403 26.36 -18.86 -10.59
C ASN A 403 25.28 -19.96 -10.52
N PRO A 404 24.10 -19.74 -11.12
CA PRO A 404 23.00 -20.72 -11.11
C PRO A 404 23.38 -22.11 -11.64
N ALA A 405 24.35 -22.21 -12.55
CA ALA A 405 24.75 -23.50 -13.14
C ALA A 405 25.47 -24.42 -12.13
N GLU A 406 26.21 -23.85 -11.19
CA GLU A 406 26.99 -24.60 -10.19
C GLU A 406 26.33 -24.61 -8.80
N ASP A 407 25.59 -23.54 -8.48
CA ASP A 407 25.08 -23.25 -7.14
C ASP A 407 23.54 -23.07 -7.10
N GLY A 408 22.84 -23.40 -8.19
CA GLY A 408 21.39 -23.19 -8.31
C GLY A 408 20.53 -24.05 -7.37
N TRP A 409 19.21 -23.89 -7.49
CA TRP A 409 18.19 -24.51 -6.61
C TRP A 409 18.33 -26.03 -6.41
N ASP A 410 18.76 -26.75 -7.43
CA ASP A 410 18.87 -28.21 -7.39
C ASP A 410 20.18 -28.74 -6.80
N THR A 411 21.11 -27.85 -6.44
CA THR A 411 22.46 -28.23 -6.06
C THR A 411 22.59 -28.60 -4.57
N PRO A 412 23.55 -29.47 -4.19
CA PRO A 412 23.84 -29.78 -2.80
C PRO A 412 24.37 -28.58 -1.99
N LYS A 413 24.87 -27.54 -2.66
CA LYS A 413 25.46 -26.37 -2.00
C LYS A 413 24.44 -25.54 -1.23
N LEU A 414 23.23 -25.36 -1.78
CA LEU A 414 22.20 -24.61 -1.04
C LEU A 414 21.79 -25.35 0.25
N TRP A 415 21.84 -26.67 0.26
CA TRP A 415 21.63 -27.45 1.48
C TRP A 415 22.69 -27.22 2.53
N SER A 416 23.97 -27.06 2.15
CA SER A 416 25.01 -26.72 3.12
C SER A 416 24.83 -25.30 3.65
N MET A 417 24.30 -24.37 2.86
CA MET A 417 23.94 -23.02 3.33
C MET A 417 22.80 -23.04 4.36
N VAL A 418 21.81 -23.92 4.17
CA VAL A 418 20.74 -24.14 5.15
C VAL A 418 21.31 -24.56 6.50
N GLN A 419 22.19 -25.57 6.51
CA GLN A 419 22.84 -26.05 7.73
C GLN A 419 23.75 -24.99 8.35
N LEU A 420 24.49 -24.25 7.52
CA LEU A 420 25.38 -23.20 7.97
C LEU A 420 24.63 -22.10 8.72
N ALA A 421 23.52 -21.60 8.15
CA ALA A 421 22.71 -20.55 8.78
C ALA A 421 22.19 -20.97 10.16
N GLN A 422 21.72 -22.22 10.30
CA GLN A 422 21.29 -22.76 11.59
C GLN A 422 22.44 -22.88 12.58
N ASN A 423 23.59 -23.41 12.15
CA ASN A 423 24.77 -23.59 13.00
C ASN A 423 25.36 -22.26 13.49
N LEU A 424 25.21 -21.17 12.72
CA LEU A 424 25.63 -19.83 13.10
C LEU A 424 24.66 -19.16 14.09
N GLY A 425 23.48 -19.73 14.32
CA GLY A 425 22.46 -19.16 15.23
C GLY A 425 21.69 -17.97 14.63
N CYS A 426 21.61 -17.89 13.30
CA CYS A 426 20.79 -16.90 12.61
C CYS A 426 19.29 -17.19 12.80
N ASP A 427 18.46 -16.16 12.76
CA ASP A 427 17.03 -16.29 13.05
C ASP A 427 16.21 -16.69 11.82
N ILE A 428 16.61 -16.23 10.63
CA ILE A 428 15.93 -16.45 9.35
C ILE A 428 16.98 -16.70 8.26
N LEU A 429 16.66 -17.54 7.27
CA LEU A 429 17.48 -17.74 6.07
C LEU A 429 16.79 -17.13 4.84
N ARG A 430 17.50 -16.30 4.08
CA ARG A 430 17.07 -15.75 2.79
C ARG A 430 18.00 -16.21 1.67
N ILE A 431 17.45 -16.86 0.65
CA ILE A 431 18.17 -17.26 -0.56
C ILE A 431 17.50 -16.62 -1.76
N ASN A 432 18.28 -15.99 -2.65
CA ASN A 432 17.76 -15.53 -3.94
C ASN A 432 18.72 -15.78 -5.10
N GLN A 433 18.15 -15.96 -6.29
CA GLN A 433 18.84 -16.26 -7.54
C GLN A 433 18.22 -15.44 -8.68
N GLU A 434 18.98 -14.99 -9.68
CA GLU A 434 18.39 -14.39 -10.88
C GLU A 434 17.66 -15.44 -11.75
N ALA A 435 16.44 -15.13 -12.19
CA ALA A 435 15.67 -15.98 -13.10
C ALA A 435 15.93 -15.60 -14.57
N TRP A 436 16.44 -16.57 -15.32
CA TRP A 436 16.69 -16.46 -16.76
C TRP A 436 15.54 -17.03 -17.58
N CYS A 437 14.82 -18.01 -17.03
CA CYS A 437 13.65 -18.61 -17.65
C CYS A 437 12.52 -18.86 -16.63
N LEU A 438 11.41 -19.42 -17.12
CA LEU A 438 10.25 -19.71 -16.27
C LEU A 438 10.54 -20.85 -15.29
N GLU A 439 11.31 -21.84 -15.74
CA GLU A 439 11.67 -23.08 -15.05
C GLU A 439 12.40 -22.82 -13.73
N ASP A 440 13.21 -21.77 -13.67
CA ASP A 440 13.92 -21.35 -12.45
C ASP A 440 12.96 -21.08 -11.28
N ASN A 441 11.74 -20.62 -11.54
CA ASN A 441 10.74 -20.38 -10.51
C ASN A 441 10.22 -21.68 -9.89
N PHE A 442 10.01 -22.70 -10.71
CA PHE A 442 9.57 -24.01 -10.22
C PHE A 442 10.68 -24.71 -9.44
N ALA A 443 11.95 -24.54 -9.86
CA ALA A 443 13.10 -25.05 -9.13
C ALA A 443 13.21 -24.44 -7.72
N ALA A 444 13.00 -23.12 -7.59
CA ALA A 444 12.95 -22.45 -6.29
C ALA A 444 11.86 -23.03 -5.38
N GLN A 445 10.66 -23.25 -5.92
CA GLN A 445 9.54 -23.83 -5.16
C GLN A 445 9.78 -25.29 -4.77
N TYR A 446 10.37 -26.08 -5.66
CA TYR A 446 10.77 -27.45 -5.36
C TYR A 446 11.79 -27.49 -4.21
N PHE A 447 12.78 -26.58 -4.23
CA PHE A 447 13.73 -26.43 -3.14
C PHE A 447 13.03 -26.11 -1.81
N VAL A 448 12.15 -25.11 -1.78
CA VAL A 448 11.38 -24.75 -0.57
C VAL A 448 10.59 -25.94 -0.03
N HIS A 449 9.90 -26.68 -0.91
CA HIS A 449 9.15 -27.87 -0.50
C HIS A 449 10.08 -28.95 0.07
N ARG A 450 11.20 -29.22 -0.59
CA ARG A 450 12.20 -30.20 -0.14
C ARG A 450 12.78 -29.85 1.23
N VAL A 451 13.01 -28.55 1.48
CA VAL A 451 13.48 -28.05 2.78
C VAL A 451 12.41 -28.18 3.86
N LYS A 452 11.18 -27.75 3.59
CA LYS A 452 10.05 -27.88 4.54
C LYS A 452 9.72 -29.33 4.90
N SER A 453 9.85 -30.24 3.94
CA SER A 453 9.64 -31.68 4.14
C SER A 453 10.78 -32.37 4.91
N SER A 454 11.93 -31.71 5.06
CA SER A 454 13.02 -32.21 5.90
C SER A 454 12.75 -31.88 7.37
N GLN A 455 12.83 -32.87 8.25
CA GLN A 455 12.59 -32.70 9.70
C GLN A 455 13.67 -31.86 10.43
N ASN A 456 14.63 -31.28 9.70
CA ASN A 456 15.85 -30.70 10.24
C ASN A 456 15.91 -29.17 10.22
N LEU A 457 14.95 -28.48 9.59
CA LEU A 457 14.94 -27.02 9.57
C LEU A 457 14.17 -26.44 10.76
N SER A 458 14.87 -25.65 11.57
CA SER A 458 14.33 -24.96 12.76
C SER A 458 14.11 -23.46 12.55
N ILE A 459 14.60 -22.89 11.43
CA ILE A 459 14.54 -21.45 11.14
C ILE A 459 13.65 -21.20 9.91
N PRO A 460 12.91 -20.08 9.82
CA PRO A 460 12.12 -19.74 8.63
C PRO A 460 12.99 -19.54 7.38
N LEU A 461 12.46 -19.93 6.22
CA LEU A 461 13.12 -19.83 4.92
C LEU A 461 12.38 -18.85 4.00
N ILE A 462 13.09 -17.85 3.51
CA ILE A 462 12.72 -16.93 2.43
C ILE A 462 13.48 -17.38 1.19
N ALA A 463 12.77 -17.74 0.11
CA ALA A 463 13.41 -18.22 -1.11
C ALA A 463 12.60 -17.81 -2.34
N PHE A 464 13.22 -17.00 -3.20
CA PHE A 464 12.59 -16.46 -4.40
C PHE A 464 13.66 -16.08 -5.42
N ASN A 465 13.27 -15.91 -6.68
CA ASN A 465 14.15 -15.41 -7.72
C ASN A 465 14.07 -13.89 -7.87
N THR A 466 15.05 -13.28 -8.53
CA THR A 466 15.06 -11.87 -8.92
C THR A 466 15.09 -11.71 -10.43
N GLY A 467 14.75 -10.51 -10.93
CA GLY A 467 14.71 -10.22 -12.36
C GLY A 467 13.32 -10.33 -13.00
N LYS A 468 13.23 -10.08 -14.30
CA LYS A 468 11.95 -9.92 -15.02
C LYS A 468 11.11 -11.21 -15.03
N HIS A 469 11.74 -12.37 -15.07
CA HIS A 469 11.08 -13.68 -15.09
C HIS A 469 10.73 -14.23 -13.70
N ALA A 470 11.12 -13.53 -12.62
CA ALA A 470 11.04 -14.07 -11.27
C ALA A 470 9.67 -13.95 -10.59
N ARG A 471 8.72 -13.23 -11.21
CA ARG A 471 7.44 -12.83 -10.57
C ARG A 471 6.69 -14.00 -9.94
N ILE A 472 6.76 -15.19 -10.54
CA ILE A 472 6.12 -16.40 -10.03
C ILE A 472 6.69 -16.81 -8.67
N SER A 473 8.01 -16.96 -8.58
CA SER A 473 8.65 -17.30 -7.31
C SER A 473 8.40 -16.24 -6.22
N CYS A 474 8.28 -14.96 -6.60
CA CYS A 474 8.02 -13.87 -5.65
C CYS A 474 6.63 -13.97 -5.00
N TYR A 475 5.54 -14.11 -5.77
CA TYR A 475 4.20 -14.19 -5.15
C TYR A 475 3.95 -15.56 -4.46
N LEU A 476 4.72 -16.59 -4.80
CA LEU A 476 4.69 -17.88 -4.10
C LEU A 476 5.48 -17.87 -2.78
N ASN A 477 6.43 -16.95 -2.62
CA ASN A 477 7.10 -16.75 -1.35
C ASN A 477 6.14 -16.10 -0.33
N SER A 478 6.10 -16.65 0.89
CA SER A 478 5.16 -16.25 1.96
C SER A 478 5.76 -15.28 2.96
N ILE A 479 7.08 -15.27 3.13
CA ILE A 479 7.74 -14.54 4.22
C ILE A 479 8.57 -13.39 3.64
N LEU A 480 8.24 -12.16 4.04
CA LEU A 480 8.96 -10.93 3.72
C LEU A 480 9.31 -10.80 2.22
N THR A 481 8.34 -11.09 1.35
CA THR A 481 8.52 -10.95 -0.09
C THR A 481 8.86 -9.50 -0.45
N PRO A 482 9.97 -9.23 -1.16
CA PRO A 482 10.32 -7.86 -1.52
C PRO A 482 9.34 -7.32 -2.57
N VAL A 483 8.78 -6.15 -2.28
CA VAL A 483 7.79 -5.46 -3.11
C VAL A 483 8.19 -4.01 -3.34
N THR A 484 7.51 -3.38 -4.31
CA THR A 484 7.60 -1.95 -4.58
C THR A 484 6.26 -1.26 -4.36
N HIS A 485 6.24 0.05 -4.48
CA HIS A 485 5.02 0.86 -4.40
C HIS A 485 4.81 1.64 -5.70
N PRO A 486 3.57 1.87 -6.16
CA PRO A 486 3.29 2.64 -7.38
C PRO A 486 3.97 4.01 -7.42
N LEU A 487 4.08 4.69 -6.28
CA LEU A 487 4.80 5.97 -6.20
C LEU A 487 6.31 5.81 -6.43
N VAL A 488 6.93 4.74 -5.95
CA VAL A 488 8.36 4.49 -6.16
C VAL A 488 8.64 4.28 -7.64
N ARG A 489 7.79 3.50 -8.33
CA ARG A 489 7.87 3.33 -9.80
C ARG A 489 7.74 4.65 -10.55
N LYS A 490 6.85 5.53 -10.10
CA LYS A 490 6.60 6.84 -10.72
C LYS A 490 7.73 7.83 -10.48
N LEU A 491 8.22 7.92 -9.25
CA LEU A 491 9.23 8.90 -8.84
C LEU A 491 10.65 8.49 -9.26
N VAL A 492 10.95 7.19 -9.23
CA VAL A 492 12.29 6.67 -9.52
C VAL A 492 12.20 5.41 -10.41
N PRO A 493 11.83 5.56 -11.69
CA PRO A 493 11.63 4.42 -12.60
C PRO A 493 12.91 3.62 -12.86
N GLU A 494 14.08 4.27 -12.79
CA GLU A 494 15.40 3.65 -13.02
C GLU A 494 15.89 2.81 -11.83
N CYS A 495 15.22 2.88 -10.68
CA CYS A 495 15.59 2.14 -9.48
C CYS A 495 15.39 0.63 -9.66
N PRO A 496 16.29 -0.26 -9.20
CA PRO A 496 16.08 -1.71 -9.26
C PRO A 496 14.76 -2.16 -8.64
N SER A 497 14.35 -1.53 -7.54
CA SER A 497 13.10 -1.80 -6.84
C SER A 497 11.86 -1.44 -7.68
N SER A 498 11.96 -0.64 -8.76
CA SER A 498 10.82 -0.35 -9.64
C SER A 498 10.29 -1.58 -10.37
N SER A 499 11.17 -2.57 -10.59
CA SER A 499 10.87 -3.82 -11.32
C SER A 499 10.17 -4.89 -10.47
N LEU A 500 10.16 -4.75 -9.14
CA LEU A 500 9.49 -5.67 -8.21
C LEU A 500 7.97 -5.55 -8.33
N LEU A 501 7.23 -6.56 -7.85
CA LEU A 501 5.77 -6.52 -7.77
C LEU A 501 5.31 -5.50 -6.71
N THR A 502 4.13 -4.90 -6.89
CA THR A 502 3.45 -4.22 -5.77
C THR A 502 2.72 -5.25 -4.88
N VAL A 503 2.35 -4.86 -3.65
CA VAL A 503 1.51 -5.71 -2.78
C VAL A 503 0.21 -6.10 -3.50
N GLN A 504 -0.44 -5.12 -4.14
CA GLN A 504 -1.67 -5.36 -4.89
C GLN A 504 -1.48 -6.36 -6.03
N GLU A 505 -0.38 -6.28 -6.79
CA GLU A 505 -0.09 -7.22 -7.87
C GLU A 505 0.21 -8.63 -7.34
N ALA A 506 0.97 -8.73 -6.25
CA ALA A 506 1.29 -10.00 -5.61
C ALA A 506 0.04 -10.69 -5.07
N GLN A 507 -0.86 -9.96 -4.41
CA GLN A 507 -2.12 -10.52 -3.93
C GLN A 507 -3.05 -10.93 -5.07
N LYS A 508 -3.24 -10.07 -6.09
CA LYS A 508 -4.02 -10.43 -7.29
C LYS A 508 -3.51 -11.71 -7.93
N ALA A 509 -2.19 -11.85 -8.04
CA ALA A 509 -1.57 -13.07 -8.56
C ALA A 509 -1.84 -14.29 -7.65
N ALA A 510 -1.77 -14.14 -6.33
CA ALA A 510 -2.04 -15.24 -5.40
C ALA A 510 -3.51 -15.74 -5.50
N PHE A 511 -4.48 -14.83 -5.55
CA PHE A 511 -5.90 -15.17 -5.73
C PHE A 511 -6.19 -15.75 -7.13
N ALA A 512 -5.64 -15.14 -8.19
CA ALA A 512 -5.80 -15.65 -9.55
C ALA A 512 -5.15 -17.02 -9.78
N SER A 513 -4.15 -17.37 -8.94
CA SER A 513 -3.47 -18.68 -8.95
C SER A 513 -4.11 -19.70 -8.01
N PHE A 514 -5.25 -19.39 -7.38
CA PHE A 514 -5.95 -20.25 -6.42
C PHE A 514 -5.10 -20.68 -5.20
N LEU A 515 -4.10 -19.87 -4.83
CA LEU A 515 -3.40 -20.04 -3.56
C LEU A 515 -4.21 -19.50 -2.38
N LEU A 516 -5.04 -18.49 -2.67
CA LEU A 516 -5.96 -17.85 -1.75
C LEU A 516 -7.36 -17.83 -2.40
N ASP A 517 -8.39 -17.86 -1.55
CA ASP A 517 -9.79 -17.96 -1.99
C ASP A 517 -10.56 -16.66 -1.77
N GLY A 518 -11.37 -16.30 -2.75
CA GLY A 518 -12.36 -15.23 -2.60
C GLY A 518 -13.40 -15.59 -1.54
N GLN A 519 -13.67 -14.66 -0.64
CA GLN A 519 -14.62 -14.80 0.46
C GLN A 519 -15.55 -13.60 0.51
N TYR A 520 -16.70 -13.76 1.16
CA TYR A 520 -17.58 -12.64 1.46
C TYR A 520 -17.72 -12.43 2.97
N PHE A 521 -17.89 -11.16 3.30
CA PHE A 521 -18.05 -10.61 4.63
C PHE A 521 -19.28 -9.71 4.64
N GLY A 522 -19.69 -9.23 5.81
CA GLY A 522 -20.69 -8.16 5.84
C GLY A 522 -21.01 -7.64 7.21
N ILE A 523 -21.90 -6.65 7.25
CA ILE A 523 -22.46 -6.11 8.48
C ILE A 523 -23.84 -6.74 8.74
N TYR A 524 -24.02 -7.30 9.93
CA TYR A 524 -25.23 -8.01 10.35
C TYR A 524 -25.96 -7.26 11.46
N GLY A 525 -27.23 -6.94 11.24
CA GLY A 525 -28.09 -6.25 12.21
C GLY A 525 -29.41 -5.79 11.61
N ASN A 526 -30.26 -5.17 12.43
CA ASN A 526 -31.61 -4.76 12.01
C ASN A 526 -31.70 -3.33 11.43
N ASN A 527 -30.61 -2.56 11.47
CA ASN A 527 -30.55 -1.19 10.94
C ASN A 527 -29.19 -0.93 10.26
N THR A 528 -28.89 -1.71 9.22
CA THR A 528 -27.57 -1.73 8.55
C THR A 528 -27.55 -1.04 7.19
N SER A 529 -28.71 -0.64 6.65
CA SER A 529 -28.86 -0.10 5.30
C SER A 529 -28.08 1.19 5.03
N GLN A 530 -27.85 2.01 6.06
CA GLN A 530 -27.08 3.25 5.97
C GLN A 530 -25.62 3.11 6.43
N SER A 531 -25.16 1.88 6.71
CA SER A 531 -23.79 1.66 7.16
C SER A 531 -22.77 2.00 6.07
N LEU A 532 -21.70 2.69 6.47
CA LEU A 532 -20.55 2.96 5.60
C LEU A 532 -19.55 1.80 5.57
N SER A 533 -19.71 0.78 6.42
CA SER A 533 -18.80 -0.38 6.48
C SER A 533 -18.62 -1.06 5.11
N PRO A 534 -19.66 -1.31 4.29
CA PRO A 534 -19.48 -1.89 2.96
C PRO A 534 -18.59 -1.05 2.05
N ALA A 535 -18.80 0.26 1.99
CA ALA A 535 -17.98 1.14 1.15
C ALA A 535 -16.52 1.13 1.62
N MET A 536 -16.30 1.21 2.93
CA MET A 536 -14.97 1.23 3.54
C MET A 536 -14.21 -0.10 3.30
N HIS A 537 -14.82 -1.25 3.60
CA HIS A 537 -14.15 -2.54 3.46
C HIS A 537 -13.95 -2.95 2.00
N ASN A 538 -14.90 -2.67 1.11
CA ASN A 538 -14.72 -2.97 -0.32
C ASN A 538 -13.61 -2.11 -0.94
N ALA A 539 -13.49 -0.84 -0.54
CA ALA A 539 -12.38 0.02 -0.97
C ALA A 539 -11.03 -0.53 -0.47
N ALA A 540 -10.97 -1.02 0.78
CA ALA A 540 -9.76 -1.65 1.31
C ALA A 540 -9.40 -2.95 0.57
N PHE A 541 -10.38 -3.81 0.26
CA PHE A 541 -10.15 -5.01 -0.53
C PHE A 541 -9.64 -4.69 -1.94
N GLU A 542 -10.22 -3.68 -2.60
CA GLU A 542 -9.78 -3.24 -3.92
C GLU A 542 -8.34 -2.71 -3.91
N LEU A 543 -7.99 -1.87 -2.93
CA LEU A 543 -6.65 -1.33 -2.75
C LEU A 543 -5.61 -2.46 -2.57
N LEU A 544 -5.92 -3.45 -1.73
CA LEU A 544 -5.04 -4.59 -1.46
C LEU A 544 -5.05 -5.63 -2.58
N GLY A 545 -5.97 -5.56 -3.54
CA GLY A 545 -6.05 -6.51 -4.65
C GLY A 545 -6.72 -7.83 -4.27
N MET A 546 -7.55 -7.81 -3.22
CA MET A 546 -8.31 -8.96 -2.76
C MET A 546 -9.69 -9.01 -3.44
N PRO A 547 -10.15 -10.17 -3.94
CA PRO A 547 -11.46 -10.32 -4.59
C PRO A 547 -12.62 -10.46 -3.60
N HIS A 548 -12.42 -10.13 -2.32
CA HIS A 548 -13.45 -10.25 -1.30
C HIS A 548 -14.60 -9.27 -1.54
N ARG A 549 -15.77 -9.57 -0.96
CA ARG A 549 -16.92 -8.68 -0.97
C ARG A 549 -17.45 -8.44 0.44
N TYR A 550 -17.75 -7.20 0.76
CA TYR A 550 -18.39 -6.81 2.01
C TYR A 550 -19.83 -6.35 1.74
N ASN A 551 -20.79 -7.06 2.31
CA ASN A 551 -22.22 -6.91 2.05
C ASN A 551 -22.99 -6.33 3.26
N VAL A 552 -24.24 -5.93 3.01
CA VAL A 552 -25.20 -5.54 4.05
C VAL A 552 -26.17 -6.71 4.28
N PHE A 553 -26.28 -7.16 5.52
CA PHE A 553 -27.22 -8.19 5.95
C PHE A 553 -28.21 -7.57 6.93
N LEU A 554 -29.42 -7.30 6.44
CA LEU A 554 -30.49 -6.65 7.20
C LEU A 554 -31.45 -7.74 7.70
N HIS A 555 -31.32 -8.11 8.98
CA HIS A 555 -32.12 -9.18 9.59
C HIS A 555 -32.63 -8.78 10.97
N GLU A 556 -33.81 -9.27 11.31
CA GLU A 556 -34.46 -9.04 12.60
C GLU A 556 -34.16 -10.16 13.62
N SER A 557 -33.73 -11.33 13.17
CA SER A 557 -33.30 -12.46 14.01
C SER A 557 -31.85 -12.87 13.73
N MET A 558 -31.33 -13.85 14.48
CA MET A 558 -29.98 -14.42 14.33
C MET A 558 -29.98 -15.81 13.66
N ASP A 559 -31.10 -16.22 13.09
CA ASP A 559 -31.25 -17.57 12.52
C ASP A 559 -30.55 -17.66 11.17
N GLU A 560 -30.70 -16.63 10.33
CA GLU A 560 -30.05 -16.57 9.01
C GLU A 560 -28.53 -16.50 9.11
N LEU A 561 -27.98 -15.94 10.20
CA LEU A 561 -26.54 -15.96 10.45
C LEU A 561 -26.01 -17.40 10.55
N HIS A 562 -26.81 -18.33 11.07
CA HIS A 562 -26.41 -19.73 11.18
C HIS A 562 -26.26 -20.39 9.80
N ASP A 563 -27.09 -20.03 8.84
CA ASP A 563 -26.97 -20.56 7.47
C ASP A 563 -25.79 -19.95 6.72
N MET A 564 -25.49 -18.67 6.95
CA MET A 564 -24.27 -18.05 6.43
C MET A 564 -23.00 -18.70 6.98
N ILE A 565 -22.97 -19.05 8.27
CA ILE A 565 -21.81 -19.71 8.90
C ILE A 565 -21.49 -21.08 8.26
N LYS A 566 -22.50 -21.76 7.72
CA LYS A 566 -22.34 -23.05 7.01
C LYS A 566 -21.72 -22.89 5.63
N ASP A 567 -21.79 -21.70 5.02
CA ASP A 567 -21.18 -21.44 3.72
C ASP A 567 -19.65 -21.41 3.86
N PRO A 568 -18.90 -22.25 3.11
CA PRO A 568 -17.45 -22.28 3.19
C PRO A 568 -16.77 -20.97 2.78
N ASN A 569 -17.45 -20.11 2.02
CA ASN A 569 -16.94 -18.82 1.55
C ASN A 569 -17.27 -17.64 2.47
N PHE A 570 -18.03 -17.88 3.55
CA PHE A 570 -18.28 -16.85 4.55
C PHE A 570 -17.02 -16.67 5.42
N GLY A 571 -16.42 -15.48 5.35
CA GLY A 571 -15.19 -15.16 6.08
C GLY A 571 -15.42 -14.58 7.47
N GLY A 572 -16.61 -14.01 7.72
CA GLY A 572 -16.97 -13.36 8.98
C GLY A 572 -17.89 -12.16 8.81
N ALA A 573 -18.26 -11.53 9.92
CA ALA A 573 -19.16 -10.38 9.90
C ALA A 573 -18.91 -9.38 11.04
N SER A 574 -19.19 -8.11 10.76
CA SER A 574 -19.38 -7.13 11.83
C SER A 574 -20.80 -7.26 12.38
N ILE A 575 -20.93 -7.43 13.69
CA ILE A 575 -22.20 -7.54 14.40
C ILE A 575 -22.58 -6.17 14.98
N THR A 576 -23.74 -5.67 14.60
CA THR A 576 -24.28 -4.41 15.15
C THR A 576 -25.53 -4.64 16.00
N ALA A 577 -26.14 -3.56 16.48
CA ALA A 577 -27.36 -3.63 17.27
C ALA A 577 -28.48 -4.40 16.51
N PRO A 578 -29.28 -5.21 17.21
CA PRO A 578 -29.30 -5.46 18.65
C PRO A 578 -28.44 -6.67 19.10
N PHE A 579 -27.62 -7.25 18.21
CA PHE A 579 -27.08 -8.60 18.40
C PHE A 579 -25.72 -8.70 19.09
N LYS A 580 -25.07 -7.57 19.41
CA LYS A 580 -23.71 -7.56 20.00
C LYS A 580 -23.57 -8.36 21.29
N THR A 581 -24.62 -8.44 22.10
CA THR A 581 -24.66 -9.27 23.32
C THR A 581 -25.25 -10.65 23.04
N ALA A 582 -26.24 -10.73 22.14
CA ALA A 582 -26.94 -11.96 21.80
C ALA A 582 -26.09 -12.98 21.04
N ILE A 583 -25.01 -12.55 20.37
CA ILE A 583 -24.09 -13.46 19.68
C ILE A 583 -23.21 -14.26 20.64
N ILE A 584 -22.90 -13.74 21.84
CA ILE A 584 -21.91 -14.35 22.76
C ILE A 584 -22.18 -15.83 23.05
N PRO A 585 -23.41 -16.26 23.39
CA PRO A 585 -23.69 -17.67 23.67
C PRO A 585 -23.51 -18.61 22.47
N LYS A 586 -23.40 -18.07 21.24
CA LYS A 586 -23.18 -18.85 20.02
C LYS A 586 -21.69 -18.96 19.64
N LEU A 587 -20.78 -18.31 20.38
CA LEU A 587 -19.35 -18.31 20.09
C LEU A 587 -18.63 -19.41 20.88
N ASP A 588 -17.67 -20.08 20.23
CA ASP A 588 -16.81 -21.08 20.87
C ASP A 588 -15.67 -20.41 21.64
N PHE A 589 -15.14 -19.32 21.07
CA PHE A 589 -14.05 -18.54 21.63
C PHE A 589 -14.42 -17.06 21.69
N LEU A 590 -13.93 -16.38 22.73
CA LEU A 590 -14.15 -14.95 22.93
C LEU A 590 -12.82 -14.34 23.37
N SER A 591 -12.47 -13.18 22.81
CA SER A 591 -11.32 -12.40 23.28
C SER A 591 -11.51 -11.95 24.73
N ASP A 592 -10.42 -11.70 25.43
CA ASP A 592 -10.47 -11.21 26.81
C ASP A 592 -11.12 -9.82 26.88
N GLU A 593 -10.90 -9.01 25.84
CA GLU A 593 -11.53 -7.72 25.62
C GLU A 593 -13.06 -7.86 25.52
N ALA A 594 -13.56 -8.76 24.67
CA ALA A 594 -14.99 -8.94 24.46
C ALA A 594 -15.67 -9.58 25.68
N LYS A 595 -14.96 -10.44 26.44
CA LYS A 595 -15.41 -10.95 27.75
C LYS A 595 -15.57 -9.80 28.75
N ALA A 596 -14.56 -8.96 28.90
CA ALA A 596 -14.58 -7.83 29.84
C ALA A 596 -15.68 -6.81 29.50
N ILE A 597 -15.82 -6.46 28.21
CA ILE A 597 -16.84 -5.54 27.70
C ILE A 597 -18.25 -6.18 27.75
N GLY A 598 -18.34 -7.51 27.66
CA GLY A 598 -19.60 -8.25 27.64
C GLY A 598 -20.39 -8.04 26.34
N ALA A 599 -19.71 -7.79 25.23
CA ALA A 599 -20.28 -7.64 23.90
C ALA A 599 -19.25 -7.98 22.82
N ALA A 600 -19.67 -8.63 21.73
CA ALA A 600 -18.85 -8.88 20.54
C ALA A 600 -19.45 -8.15 19.33
N ASN A 601 -18.62 -7.42 18.59
CA ASN A 601 -19.02 -6.70 17.38
C ASN A 601 -18.33 -7.24 16.12
N THR A 602 -17.41 -8.21 16.27
CA THR A 602 -16.62 -8.77 15.17
C THR A 602 -16.65 -10.29 15.30
N LEU A 603 -17.19 -10.97 14.29
CA LEU A 603 -17.30 -12.41 14.19
C LEU A 603 -16.27 -12.93 13.18
N LEU A 604 -15.46 -13.90 13.60
CA LEU A 604 -14.50 -14.60 12.75
C LEU A 604 -14.84 -16.08 12.68
N CYS A 605 -14.80 -16.64 11.48
CA CYS A 605 -14.99 -18.07 11.23
C CYS A 605 -13.65 -18.79 11.25
N LEU A 606 -13.44 -19.69 12.22
CA LEU A 606 -12.23 -20.50 12.33
C LEU A 606 -12.36 -21.79 11.51
N LYS A 607 -11.26 -22.21 10.90
CA LYS A 607 -11.19 -23.42 10.06
C LYS A 607 -10.63 -24.63 10.81
N SER A 608 -10.08 -24.41 12.01
CA SER A 608 -9.69 -25.45 12.95
C SER A 608 -10.27 -25.17 14.35
N PRO A 609 -10.34 -26.17 15.24
CA PRO A 609 -10.81 -25.99 16.61
C PRO A 609 -9.78 -25.27 17.52
N SER A 610 -8.66 -24.79 16.96
CA SER A 610 -7.65 -24.01 17.69
C SER A 610 -7.78 -22.52 17.40
N ILE A 611 -7.49 -21.69 18.42
CA ILE A 611 -7.33 -20.24 18.29
C ILE A 611 -6.22 -19.89 17.28
N ASP A 612 -5.24 -20.77 17.05
CA ASP A 612 -4.20 -20.56 16.04
C ASP A 612 -4.77 -20.40 14.62
N SER A 613 -5.98 -20.92 14.37
CA SER A 613 -6.70 -20.72 13.10
C SER A 613 -7.06 -19.27 12.82
N LEU A 614 -6.87 -18.35 13.77
CA LEU A 614 -6.92 -16.91 13.52
C LEU A 614 -5.85 -16.44 12.52
N LEU A 615 -4.83 -17.25 12.22
CA LEU A 615 -3.84 -16.94 11.18
C LEU A 615 -4.24 -17.45 9.79
N ASP A 616 -5.23 -18.35 9.71
CA ASP A 616 -5.74 -18.92 8.45
C ASP A 616 -6.64 -17.89 7.73
N ARG A 617 -6.01 -16.90 7.11
CA ARG A 617 -6.69 -15.83 6.35
C ARG A 617 -6.80 -16.17 4.87
N ASN A 618 -7.86 -15.66 4.23
CA ASN A 618 -8.09 -15.75 2.77
C ASN A 618 -8.12 -17.19 2.24
N THR A 619 -8.63 -18.12 3.04
CA THR A 619 -8.82 -19.52 2.66
C THR A 619 -10.28 -19.92 2.91
N ALA A 620 -10.93 -20.47 1.88
CA ALA A 620 -12.29 -20.95 1.97
C ALA A 620 -12.32 -22.36 2.57
N GLY A 621 -13.39 -22.68 3.28
CA GLY A 621 -13.52 -23.99 3.93
C GLY A 621 -14.60 -24.01 4.99
N PRO A 622 -15.00 -25.19 5.47
CA PRO A 622 -16.03 -25.31 6.49
C PRO A 622 -15.64 -24.56 7.77
N THR A 623 -16.58 -23.83 8.34
CA THR A 623 -16.39 -23.21 9.65
C THR A 623 -16.47 -24.29 10.74
N VAL A 624 -15.39 -24.45 11.51
CA VAL A 624 -15.28 -25.45 12.59
C VAL A 624 -15.57 -24.84 13.95
N ALA A 625 -15.19 -23.57 14.15
CA ALA A 625 -15.43 -22.83 15.38
C ALA A 625 -15.63 -21.34 15.10
N LEU A 626 -16.21 -20.61 16.05
CA LEU A 626 -16.49 -19.18 15.98
C LEU A 626 -15.72 -18.42 17.04
N PHE A 627 -15.07 -17.34 16.61
CA PHE A 627 -14.35 -16.43 17.50
C PHE A 627 -15.03 -15.06 17.47
N GLY A 628 -15.36 -14.53 18.66
CA GLY A 628 -15.85 -13.16 18.81
C GLY A 628 -14.79 -12.21 19.36
N GLU A 629 -14.79 -11.01 18.79
CA GLU A 629 -13.95 -9.89 19.22
C GLU A 629 -14.79 -8.62 19.39
N ASN A 630 -14.27 -7.67 20.17
CA ASN A 630 -14.80 -6.33 20.27
C ASN A 630 -13.77 -5.32 19.76
N THR A 631 -14.07 -4.65 18.65
CA THR A 631 -13.21 -3.63 18.03
C THR A 631 -13.68 -2.20 18.32
N ASP A 632 -14.84 -2.01 18.96
CA ASP A 632 -15.38 -0.68 19.29
C ASP A 632 -14.42 0.09 20.22
N TRP A 633 -13.86 -0.59 21.23
CA TRP A 633 -12.93 0.03 22.17
C TRP A 633 -11.61 0.44 21.51
N ILE A 634 -11.16 -0.30 20.48
CA ILE A 634 -9.94 0.01 19.73
C ILE A 634 -10.11 1.34 18.99
N GLY A 635 -11.28 1.55 18.37
CA GLY A 635 -11.62 2.81 17.71
C GLY A 635 -11.59 3.98 18.69
N ILE A 636 -12.23 3.83 19.86
CA ILE A 636 -12.27 4.87 20.90
C ILE A 636 -10.86 5.14 21.44
N HIS A 637 -10.13 4.09 21.83
CA HIS A 637 -8.76 4.16 22.35
C HIS A 637 -7.84 4.89 21.37
N THR A 638 -7.84 4.47 20.10
CA THR A 638 -7.02 5.08 19.05
C THR A 638 -7.39 6.55 18.83
N CYS A 639 -8.68 6.90 18.87
CA CYS A 639 -9.12 8.29 18.72
C CYS A 639 -8.66 9.18 19.88
N VAL A 640 -8.81 8.72 21.14
CA VAL A 640 -8.28 9.46 22.30
C VAL A 640 -6.77 9.57 22.18
N GLN A 641 -6.11 8.43 21.98
CA GLN A 641 -4.67 8.37 21.97
C GLN A 641 -4.10 9.28 20.91
N ARG A 642 -4.57 9.26 19.65
CA ARG A 642 -4.10 10.12 18.54
C ARG A 642 -4.33 11.61 18.74
N ASN A 643 -5.32 12.00 19.54
CA ASN A 643 -5.68 13.41 19.72
C ASN A 643 -5.29 13.99 21.09
N LEU A 644 -4.83 13.15 22.02
CA LEU A 644 -4.28 13.61 23.29
C LEU A 644 -2.84 14.11 23.07
N SER A 645 -2.53 15.30 23.60
CA SER A 645 -1.19 15.89 23.51
C SER A 645 -0.26 15.30 24.58
N PRO A 646 1.07 15.26 24.36
CA PRO A 646 2.04 14.72 25.33
C PRO A 646 1.99 15.40 26.71
N ILE A 647 1.65 16.70 26.77
CA ILE A 647 1.48 17.43 28.04
C ILE A 647 0.29 16.90 28.86
N ASN A 648 -0.72 16.36 28.16
CA ASN A 648 -1.93 15.76 28.69
C ASN A 648 -1.85 14.22 28.74
N ALA A 649 -0.67 13.62 28.53
CA ALA A 649 -0.49 12.18 28.66
C ALA A 649 -1.13 11.68 29.96
N VAL A 650 -1.77 10.51 29.90
CA VAL A 650 -2.56 9.98 31.01
C VAL A 650 -1.67 9.78 32.23
N ARG A 651 -2.02 10.44 33.33
CA ARG A 651 -1.34 10.39 34.63
C ARG A 651 -2.27 9.82 35.69
N ARG A 652 -1.72 9.52 36.87
CA ARG A 652 -2.51 9.03 38.03
C ARG A 652 -3.71 9.92 38.40
N ARG A 653 -3.66 11.21 38.09
CA ARG A 653 -4.71 12.21 38.41
C ARG A 653 -5.63 12.55 37.23
N THR A 654 -5.52 11.82 36.12
CA THR A 654 -6.35 12.02 34.93
C THR A 654 -7.76 11.51 35.17
N THR A 655 -8.75 12.34 34.83
CA THR A 655 -10.18 12.02 34.93
C THR A 655 -10.78 11.83 33.54
N GLY A 656 -11.50 10.73 33.34
CA GLY A 656 -12.31 10.49 32.15
C GLY A 656 -13.81 10.59 32.48
N LEU A 657 -14.62 11.06 31.53
CA LEU A 657 -16.08 11.15 31.64
C LEU A 657 -16.74 10.36 30.50
N ILE A 658 -17.68 9.48 30.85
CA ILE A 658 -18.52 8.75 29.90
C ILE A 658 -19.96 9.24 30.07
N VAL A 659 -20.60 9.55 28.96
CA VAL A 659 -21.99 10.03 28.92
C VAL A 659 -22.85 8.97 28.23
N GLY A 660 -23.76 8.36 28.98
CA GLY A 660 -24.54 7.18 28.60
C GLY A 660 -24.03 5.88 29.25
N ALA A 661 -24.90 4.86 29.32
CA ALA A 661 -24.59 3.54 29.90
C ALA A 661 -24.95 2.35 28.98
N GLY A 662 -24.98 2.56 27.65
CA GLY A 662 -25.26 1.51 26.66
C GLY A 662 -24.06 0.62 26.32
N GLY A 663 -24.18 -0.25 25.31
CA GLY A 663 -23.09 -1.13 24.87
C GLY A 663 -21.82 -0.38 24.45
N MET A 664 -21.95 0.77 23.79
CA MET A 664 -20.81 1.64 23.46
C MET A 664 -20.14 2.25 24.70
N ALA A 665 -20.90 2.51 25.78
CA ALA A 665 -20.34 3.02 27.03
C ALA A 665 -19.46 1.97 27.72
N ARG A 666 -19.77 0.67 27.57
CA ARG A 666 -18.91 -0.42 28.07
C ARG A 666 -17.58 -0.46 27.33
N ALA A 667 -17.61 -0.35 25.99
CA ALA A 667 -16.40 -0.24 25.18
C ALA A 667 -15.59 1.02 25.52
N ALA A 668 -16.25 2.15 25.78
CA ALA A 668 -15.61 3.40 26.22
C ALA A 668 -14.93 3.25 27.59
N ALA A 669 -15.61 2.62 28.55
CA ALA A 669 -15.06 2.35 29.88
C ALA A 669 -13.81 1.48 29.78
N TYR A 670 -13.88 0.40 29.01
CA TYR A 670 -12.72 -0.46 28.77
C TYR A 670 -11.56 0.31 28.10
N ALA A 671 -11.84 1.14 27.10
CA ALA A 671 -10.83 1.99 26.46
C ALA A 671 -10.15 2.94 27.45
N LEU A 672 -10.90 3.59 28.36
CA LEU A 672 -10.32 4.48 29.38
C LEU A 672 -9.48 3.71 30.41
N ILE A 673 -9.94 2.53 30.84
CA ILE A 673 -9.16 1.65 31.74
C ILE A 673 -7.84 1.26 31.06
N ARG A 674 -7.89 0.86 29.79
CA ARG A 674 -6.70 0.50 29.00
C ARG A 674 -5.76 1.69 28.79
N LEU A 675 -6.28 2.91 28.62
CA LEU A 675 -5.47 4.13 28.58
C LEU A 675 -4.79 4.47 29.93
N GLY A 676 -5.11 3.76 31.02
CA GLY A 676 -4.54 3.99 32.35
C GLY A 676 -5.27 5.07 33.17
N VAL A 677 -6.47 5.48 32.75
CA VAL A 677 -7.28 6.46 33.48
C VAL A 677 -7.76 5.85 34.79
N LYS A 678 -7.44 6.51 35.91
CA LYS A 678 -7.75 6.00 37.26
C LYS A 678 -9.12 6.43 37.77
N THR A 679 -9.58 7.63 37.41
CA THR A 679 -10.88 8.15 37.83
C THR A 679 -11.81 8.24 36.63
N ILE A 680 -12.87 7.43 36.61
CA ILE A 680 -13.85 7.40 35.52
C ILE A 680 -15.22 7.83 36.05
N LEU A 681 -15.72 8.93 35.53
CA LEU A 681 -17.05 9.46 35.82
C LEU A 681 -18.06 8.91 34.79
N ILE A 682 -19.24 8.51 35.24
CA ILE A 682 -20.32 8.05 34.38
C ILE A 682 -21.56 8.91 34.62
N GLN A 683 -22.01 9.59 33.58
CA GLN A 683 -23.27 10.32 33.57
C GLN A 683 -24.29 9.51 32.77
N ASN A 684 -25.43 9.21 33.36
CA ASN A 684 -26.52 8.54 32.64
C ASN A 684 -27.88 8.96 33.22
N ARG A 685 -28.90 9.07 32.36
CA ARG A 685 -30.27 9.43 32.79
C ARG A 685 -30.85 8.49 33.85
N THR A 686 -30.48 7.21 33.80
CA THR A 686 -30.95 6.19 34.74
C THR A 686 -29.78 5.64 35.52
N ARG A 687 -29.74 5.93 36.82
CA ARG A 687 -28.65 5.53 37.73
C ARG A 687 -28.42 4.02 37.73
N SER A 688 -29.48 3.20 37.79
CA SER A 688 -29.36 1.74 37.83
C SER A 688 -28.59 1.16 36.63
N ARG A 689 -28.73 1.74 35.43
CA ARG A 689 -27.98 1.32 34.25
C ARG A 689 -26.49 1.66 34.33
N ALA A 690 -26.14 2.77 34.98
CA ALA A 690 -24.75 3.10 35.25
C ALA A 690 -24.16 2.16 36.31
N GLU A 691 -24.93 1.82 37.35
CA GLU A 691 -24.54 0.83 38.36
C GLU A 691 -24.32 -0.56 37.75
N GLU A 692 -25.19 -1.00 36.83
CA GLU A 692 -25.00 -2.26 36.08
C GLU A 692 -23.69 -2.27 35.27
N LEU A 693 -23.35 -1.17 34.59
CA LEU A 693 -22.10 -1.03 33.85
C LEU A 693 -20.90 -1.13 34.80
N ILE A 694 -20.93 -0.44 35.94
CA ILE A 694 -19.84 -0.46 36.93
C ILE A 694 -19.67 -1.86 37.51
N LYS A 695 -20.77 -2.48 37.95
CA LYS A 695 -20.76 -3.82 38.56
C LYS A 695 -20.10 -4.84 37.65
N GLN A 696 -20.32 -4.78 36.35
CA GLN A 696 -19.68 -5.69 35.39
C GLN A 696 -18.14 -5.63 35.44
N PHE A 697 -17.55 -4.43 35.54
CA PHE A 697 -16.10 -4.28 35.63
C PHE A 697 -15.55 -4.57 37.04
N GLU A 698 -16.36 -4.46 38.07
CA GLU A 698 -16.01 -4.87 39.45
C GLU A 698 -16.01 -6.38 39.61
N ASP A 699 -17.05 -7.06 39.10
CA ASP A 699 -17.19 -8.52 39.12
C ASP A 699 -16.05 -9.18 38.32
N HIS A 700 -15.66 -8.63 37.17
CA HIS A 700 -14.56 -9.15 36.36
C HIS A 700 -13.21 -9.12 37.10
N LYS A 701 -12.91 -8.06 37.88
CA LYS A 701 -11.69 -7.97 38.70
C LYS A 701 -11.63 -9.04 39.79
N SER A 702 -12.78 -9.44 40.34
CA SER A 702 -12.83 -10.45 41.41
C SER A 702 -12.52 -11.87 40.90
N GLY A 703 -12.71 -12.15 39.61
CA GLY A 703 -12.44 -13.45 38.99
C GLY A 703 -10.97 -13.69 38.59
N GLU A 704 -10.20 -12.65 38.28
CA GLU A 704 -8.79 -12.77 37.86
C GLU A 704 -7.80 -12.89 39.05
N ASN A 705 -8.19 -12.44 40.25
CA ASN A 705 -7.32 -12.42 41.44
C ASN A 705 -6.95 -13.80 42.01
N GLY A 706 -7.43 -14.91 41.43
CA GLY A 706 -7.10 -16.27 41.89
C GLY A 706 -5.69 -16.76 41.55
N GLN A 707 -4.96 -16.08 40.64
CA GLN A 707 -3.61 -16.50 40.23
C GLN A 707 -2.48 -15.57 40.69
N ASP A 708 -2.76 -14.30 41.03
CA ASP A 708 -1.73 -13.32 41.43
C ASP A 708 -1.54 -13.17 42.96
N GLU A 709 -2.38 -13.80 43.80
CA GLU A 709 -2.28 -13.70 45.27
C GLU A 709 -1.09 -14.47 45.90
N ILE A 710 -0.31 -15.23 45.14
CA ILE A 710 0.81 -16.01 45.68
C ILE A 710 2.09 -15.16 45.89
N LEU A 711 2.16 -13.94 45.34
CA LEU A 711 3.38 -13.10 45.40
C LEU A 711 3.34 -11.97 46.44
N SER A 712 2.24 -11.78 47.18
CA SER A 712 2.06 -10.62 48.09
C SER A 712 2.06 -10.94 49.58
N ARG A 713 2.29 -12.19 49.99
CA ARG A 713 2.46 -12.56 51.42
C ARG A 713 3.93 -12.64 51.81
N GLY A 714 4.56 -11.47 51.98
CA GLY A 714 5.81 -11.39 52.72
C GLY A 714 6.62 -10.15 52.46
N MET A 715 6.24 -9.01 53.05
CA MET A 715 7.20 -8.01 53.53
C MET A 715 6.52 -6.98 54.44
N GLN A 716 7.07 -6.83 55.65
CA GLN A 716 6.68 -5.81 56.62
C GLN A 716 7.08 -4.41 56.12
N ARG A 717 6.30 -3.43 56.59
CA ARG A 717 6.29 -2.02 56.21
C ARG A 717 7.60 -1.31 56.55
N ASP A 718 8.14 -0.56 55.57
CA ASP A 718 8.88 0.69 55.80
C ASP A 718 8.37 1.75 54.82
N SER A 719 8.15 2.95 55.35
CA SER A 719 7.58 4.13 54.70
C SER A 719 8.50 4.68 53.60
N GLU A 720 7.90 5.14 52.50
CA GLU A 720 8.52 5.73 51.28
C GLU A 720 8.90 4.77 50.13
N THR A 721 8.06 3.76 49.89
CA THR A 721 8.04 2.97 48.63
C THR A 721 6.72 3.20 47.87
N PRO A 722 6.66 2.95 46.54
CA PRO A 722 5.48 3.27 45.73
C PRO A 722 4.26 2.47 46.20
N ASP A 723 3.16 3.16 46.49
CA ASP A 723 1.87 2.55 46.86
C ASP A 723 1.46 1.43 45.89
N PRO A 724 0.79 0.36 46.38
CA PRO A 724 0.30 -0.73 45.55
C PRO A 724 -0.66 -0.23 44.47
N ILE A 725 -0.71 -0.94 43.35
CA ILE A 725 -1.48 -0.60 42.15
C ILE A 725 -2.99 -0.69 42.47
N LEU A 726 -3.60 0.40 42.92
CA LEU A 726 -5.07 0.50 43.04
C LEU A 726 -5.74 0.51 41.64
N GLY A 727 -6.80 -0.28 41.48
CA GLY A 727 -7.61 -0.35 40.26
C GLY A 727 -8.40 0.95 39.98
N PRO A 728 -9.02 1.09 38.78
CA PRO A 728 -9.82 2.27 38.44
C PRO A 728 -11.00 2.43 39.39
N VAL A 729 -11.30 3.68 39.74
CA VAL A 729 -12.41 4.11 40.60
C VAL A 729 -13.50 4.71 39.71
N PHE A 730 -14.70 4.10 39.75
CA PHE A 730 -15.88 4.60 39.06
C PHE A 730 -16.71 5.49 39.97
N ARG A 731 -17.27 6.58 39.43
CA ARG A 731 -18.25 7.41 40.14
C ARG A 731 -19.40 7.80 39.22
N ILE A 732 -20.60 7.84 39.76
CA ILE A 732 -21.80 8.24 39.03
C ILE A 732 -22.07 9.71 39.28
N VAL A 733 -22.42 10.43 38.21
CA VAL A 733 -22.92 11.81 38.25
C VAL A 733 -24.39 11.78 37.89
N ASP A 734 -25.26 12.12 38.84
CA ASP A 734 -26.72 11.94 38.72
C ASP A 734 -27.36 12.99 37.80
N SER A 735 -26.94 14.26 37.89
CA SER A 735 -27.41 15.37 37.04
C SER A 735 -26.27 16.10 36.33
N LYS A 736 -26.56 16.72 35.18
CA LYS A 736 -25.64 17.65 34.50
C LYS A 736 -25.37 18.91 35.32
N ASP A 737 -26.30 19.28 36.20
CA ASP A 737 -26.20 20.48 37.04
C ASP A 737 -25.42 20.22 38.35
N ASP A 738 -25.06 18.97 38.64
CA ASP A 738 -24.32 18.62 39.86
C ASP A 738 -22.85 19.08 39.74
N PRO A 739 -22.27 19.67 40.81
CA PRO A 739 -20.85 19.99 40.84
C PRO A 739 -20.01 18.71 40.82
N LEU A 740 -18.85 18.77 40.16
CA LEU A 740 -17.88 17.68 40.22
C LEU A 740 -17.40 17.48 41.68
N PRO A 741 -17.14 16.24 42.12
CA PRO A 741 -16.60 15.98 43.46
C PRO A 741 -15.30 16.76 43.70
N GLU A 742 -15.14 17.36 44.88
CA GLU A 742 -14.01 18.26 45.19
C GLU A 742 -12.61 17.61 45.06
N ASP A 743 -12.55 16.29 45.17
CA ASP A 743 -11.32 15.49 45.07
C ASP A 743 -11.00 15.04 43.63
N VAL A 744 -11.81 15.42 42.64
CA VAL A 744 -11.68 15.00 41.25
C VAL A 744 -11.31 16.19 40.36
N ASN A 745 -10.23 16.04 39.58
CA ASN A 745 -9.88 17.03 38.57
C ASN A 745 -10.92 17.08 37.44
N PRO A 746 -11.11 18.23 36.79
CA PRO A 746 -11.93 18.34 35.59
C PRO A 746 -11.54 17.27 34.54
N PRO A 747 -12.52 16.65 33.85
CA PRO A 747 -12.25 15.65 32.83
C PRO A 747 -11.33 16.17 31.72
N THR A 748 -10.29 15.41 31.39
CA THR A 748 -9.44 15.67 30.21
C THR A 748 -9.84 14.79 29.03
N ILE A 749 -10.68 13.77 29.26
CA ILE A 749 -11.21 12.88 28.23
C ILE A 749 -12.72 12.77 28.45
N VAL A 750 -13.51 13.09 27.43
CA VAL A 750 -14.98 12.98 27.48
C VAL A 750 -15.47 12.14 26.31
N ILE A 751 -16.29 11.13 26.57
CA ILE A 751 -16.82 10.22 25.55
C ILE A 751 -18.35 10.19 25.66
N SER A 752 -19.04 10.66 24.61
CA SER A 752 -20.50 10.62 24.51
C SER A 752 -20.97 9.39 23.74
N CYS A 753 -21.73 8.53 24.41
CA CYS A 753 -22.27 7.26 23.92
C CYS A 753 -23.81 7.26 23.81
N ILE A 754 -24.46 8.42 23.92
CA ILE A 754 -25.92 8.55 23.85
C ILE A 754 -26.37 8.62 22.37
N PRO A 755 -27.37 7.82 21.96
CA PRO A 755 -27.96 7.94 20.62
C PRO A 755 -28.85 9.20 20.50
N THR A 756 -28.78 9.91 19.38
CA THR A 756 -29.57 11.11 19.12
C THR A 756 -31.01 10.82 18.65
N LYS A 757 -31.29 9.61 18.15
CA LYS A 757 -32.64 9.17 17.74
C LYS A 757 -33.15 8.10 18.72
N ASP A 758 -34.43 8.15 19.07
CA ASP A 758 -35.10 7.02 19.71
C ASP A 758 -35.32 5.85 18.71
N ILE A 759 -35.81 4.70 19.20
CA ILE A 759 -36.12 3.51 18.38
C ILE A 759 -37.10 3.86 17.23
N ASN A 760 -37.83 4.97 17.35
CA ASN A 760 -38.83 5.46 16.40
C ASN A 760 -38.32 6.59 15.48
N GLY A 761 -37.03 6.95 15.54
CA GLY A 761 -36.41 7.94 14.65
C GLY A 761 -36.63 9.41 15.02
N THR A 762 -37.19 9.73 16.19
CA THR A 762 -37.36 11.10 16.68
C THR A 762 -36.16 11.56 17.50
N CYS A 763 -35.68 12.79 17.24
CA CYS A 763 -34.55 13.41 17.94
C CYS A 763 -35.03 13.99 19.28
N SER A 764 -34.79 13.29 20.39
CA SER A 764 -35.43 13.60 21.67
C SER A 764 -34.47 13.74 22.87
N VAL A 765 -33.15 13.76 22.67
CA VAL A 765 -32.19 13.79 23.79
C VAL A 765 -31.28 15.02 23.74
N ASP A 766 -31.30 15.82 24.81
CA ASP A 766 -30.38 16.95 25.01
C ASP A 766 -28.94 16.45 25.22
N THR A 767 -28.06 16.76 24.26
CA THR A 767 -26.65 16.35 24.24
C THR A 767 -25.69 17.43 24.74
N SER A 768 -26.19 18.56 25.25
CA SER A 768 -25.32 19.63 25.77
C SER A 768 -24.53 19.20 27.01
N LEU A 769 -23.28 19.65 27.12
CA LEU A 769 -22.41 19.42 28.28
C LEU A 769 -22.13 20.75 29.00
N PRO A 770 -22.11 20.76 30.35
CA PRO A 770 -21.75 21.93 31.14
C PRO A 770 -20.33 22.47 30.84
N ASP A 771 -20.16 23.80 30.79
CA ASP A 771 -18.86 24.42 30.52
C ASP A 771 -17.81 24.14 31.62
N ASN A 772 -18.24 23.97 32.88
CA ASN A 772 -17.37 23.61 33.99
C ASN A 772 -16.75 22.20 33.83
N TRP A 773 -17.42 21.27 33.14
CA TRP A 773 -16.87 19.93 32.86
C TRP A 773 -15.82 19.96 31.75
N LEU A 774 -15.77 21.03 30.94
CA LEU A 774 -14.79 21.26 29.89
C LEU A 774 -13.67 22.24 30.30
N SER A 775 -13.52 22.48 31.62
CA SER A 775 -12.64 23.52 32.17
C SER A 775 -11.20 23.07 32.46
N SER A 776 -10.77 21.90 31.96
CA SER A 776 -9.40 21.41 32.16
C SER A 776 -8.36 22.46 31.74
N PRO A 777 -7.43 22.88 32.64
CA PRO A 777 -6.48 23.94 32.36
C PRO A 777 -5.42 23.54 31.33
N THR A 778 -5.25 22.25 31.07
CA THR A 778 -4.27 21.72 30.12
C THR A 778 -4.89 21.31 28.78
N GLY A 779 -6.23 21.42 28.64
CA GLY A 779 -6.99 20.93 27.48
C GLY A 779 -7.39 19.46 27.62
N GLY A 780 -8.04 18.91 26.58
CA GLY A 780 -8.56 17.54 26.59
C GLY A 780 -9.12 17.07 25.25
N VAL A 781 -9.59 15.82 25.19
CA VAL A 781 -10.21 15.20 24.02
C VAL A 781 -11.69 14.92 24.29
N VAL A 782 -12.55 15.34 23.37
CA VAL A 782 -13.98 14.99 23.37
C VAL A 782 -14.26 14.09 22.18
N ILE A 783 -14.90 12.94 22.42
CA ILE A 783 -15.35 12.00 21.39
C ILE A 783 -16.87 11.92 21.41
N GLU A 784 -17.47 12.17 20.26
CA GLU A 784 -18.89 11.92 20.02
C GLU A 784 -19.02 10.73 19.07
N VAL A 785 -19.63 9.63 19.54
CA VAL A 785 -19.74 8.36 18.79
C VAL A 785 -20.94 8.39 17.82
N ARG A 786 -21.10 9.49 17.07
CA ARG A 786 -22.19 9.72 16.11
C ARG A 786 -21.84 9.15 14.72
N VAL A 787 -22.80 8.48 14.07
CA VAL A 787 -22.81 8.22 12.62
C VAL A 787 -24.19 8.55 12.08
N ASP A 788 -24.45 9.82 11.77
CA ASP A 788 -25.73 10.24 11.19
C ASP A 788 -25.50 11.44 10.25
N SER A 789 -25.79 11.24 8.97
CA SER A 789 -25.76 12.23 7.88
C SER A 789 -26.97 13.15 7.96
N CYS A 790 -26.97 14.11 8.90
CA CYS A 790 -28.04 15.10 9.01
C CYS A 790 -27.49 16.52 8.82
N ARG A 791 -27.98 17.18 7.76
CA ARG A 791 -27.76 18.59 7.41
C ARG A 791 -27.92 19.50 8.64
N ARG A 792 -27.05 20.50 8.78
CA ARG A 792 -27.24 21.61 9.73
C ARG A 792 -28.63 22.23 9.55
N PRO A 793 -29.26 22.76 10.62
CA PRO A 793 -30.28 23.78 10.47
C PRO A 793 -29.71 24.93 9.62
N SER A 794 -30.48 25.38 8.63
CA SER A 794 -30.13 26.48 7.73
C SER A 794 -29.67 27.71 8.50
N GLY A 795 -28.38 28.07 8.41
CA GLY A 795 -27.88 29.31 9.03
C GLY A 795 -26.37 29.51 9.25
N SER A 796 -25.45 28.67 8.73
CA SER A 796 -24.01 29.00 8.77
C SER A 796 -23.22 28.36 7.63
N ALA A 797 -22.65 29.20 6.77
CA ALA A 797 -21.73 28.81 5.71
C ALA A 797 -20.38 28.37 6.29
N GLY A 798 -19.87 27.22 5.88
CA GLY A 798 -18.53 26.74 6.25
C GLY A 798 -18.38 25.22 6.17
N THR A 799 -17.74 24.80 5.07
CA THR A 799 -16.94 23.59 4.77
C THR A 799 -17.47 22.18 5.11
N ARG A 800 -17.42 21.30 4.10
CA ARG A 800 -17.80 19.87 4.09
C ARG A 800 -16.62 18.99 4.55
N ASN A 801 -16.82 18.18 5.59
CA ASN A 801 -16.29 16.81 5.79
C ASN A 801 -16.59 16.40 7.25
N ASP A 802 -17.58 15.55 7.49
CA ASP A 802 -17.98 15.12 8.84
C ASP A 802 -17.81 13.61 9.03
N ALA A 803 -16.71 13.22 9.69
CA ALA A 803 -16.56 11.99 10.47
C ALA A 803 -15.81 12.38 11.76
N ILE A 804 -16.25 11.87 12.92
CA ILE A 804 -15.71 12.08 14.30
C ILE A 804 -15.18 13.51 14.55
N ARG A 805 -16.01 14.39 15.12
CA ARG A 805 -15.59 15.73 15.51
C ARG A 805 -14.77 15.68 16.82
N VAL A 806 -13.47 15.90 16.73
CA VAL A 806 -12.59 16.17 17.89
C VAL A 806 -12.51 17.68 18.10
N ILE A 807 -12.98 18.19 19.24
CA ILE A 807 -12.97 19.63 19.55
C ILE A 807 -11.82 19.92 20.52
N TYR A 808 -10.85 20.76 20.12
CA TYR A 808 -9.76 21.24 20.97
C TYR A 808 -10.13 22.62 21.54
N LYS A 809 -10.20 22.78 22.87
CA LYS A 809 -10.34 24.09 23.55
C LYS A 809 -9.00 24.43 24.22
N SER A 810 -8.37 25.54 23.82
CA SER A 810 -7.17 26.10 24.48
C SER A 810 -7.55 27.32 25.33
N PRO A 811 -7.01 27.49 26.55
CA PRO A 811 -7.37 28.60 27.44
C PRO A 811 -6.62 29.92 27.20
N HIS A 812 -5.76 30.02 26.18
CA HIS A 812 -4.95 31.23 25.97
C HIS A 812 -5.10 31.82 24.57
N HIS A 813 -5.91 32.87 24.43
CA HIS A 813 -5.60 34.10 23.66
C HIS A 813 -6.71 35.15 23.85
N LYS A 814 -6.47 36.12 24.73
CA LYS A 814 -7.10 37.45 24.72
C LYS A 814 -5.97 38.49 24.81
N MET A 815 -6.15 39.59 24.07
CA MET A 815 -5.34 40.81 23.94
C MET A 815 -4.26 40.80 22.85
N VAL A 816 -4.55 41.40 21.68
CA VAL A 816 -4.11 42.75 21.29
C VAL A 816 -5.14 43.33 20.31
N ALA A 817 -5.43 44.63 20.45
CA ALA A 817 -6.47 45.40 19.78
C ALA A 817 -6.03 45.99 18.41
N ASP A 818 -7.04 46.28 17.59
CA ASP A 818 -7.19 47.30 16.53
C ASP A 818 -5.97 47.83 15.77
N ASN A 819 -6.02 47.71 14.42
CA ASN A 819 -6.12 48.90 13.56
C ASN A 819 -6.40 48.57 12.08
N LYS A 820 -7.44 49.25 11.57
CA LYS A 820 -7.64 49.82 10.21
C LYS A 820 -7.68 48.90 8.99
N SER A 821 -8.89 48.83 8.41
CA SER A 821 -9.15 48.65 6.99
C SER A 821 -8.51 49.77 6.13
N PRO A 822 -8.24 49.47 4.85
CA PRO A 822 -8.94 50.23 3.82
C PRO A 822 -9.55 49.35 2.71
N SER A 823 -10.53 49.97 2.07
CA SER A 823 -11.37 49.59 0.94
C SER A 823 -10.64 49.47 -0.39
N ASN A 824 -11.17 48.60 -1.27
CA ASN A 824 -11.48 48.78 -2.71
C ASN A 824 -11.36 47.43 -3.44
N GLU A 825 -12.48 46.87 -3.90
CA GLU A 825 -13.02 47.00 -5.25
C GLU A 825 -12.32 46.11 -6.30
N GLY A 826 -13.11 45.25 -6.95
CA GLY A 826 -12.93 44.96 -8.37
C GLY A 826 -12.53 43.53 -8.75
N LEU A 827 -13.50 42.87 -9.40
CA LEU A 827 -13.35 42.05 -10.63
C LEU A 827 -13.28 40.52 -10.50
N ASP A 828 -14.44 39.97 -10.87
CA ASP A 828 -14.67 38.96 -11.90
C ASP A 828 -14.44 37.47 -11.64
N ALA A 829 -15.58 36.79 -11.75
CA ALA A 829 -15.83 35.37 -11.79
C ALA A 829 -15.11 34.65 -12.94
N ARG A 830 -14.55 33.47 -12.62
CA ARG A 830 -14.57 32.28 -13.50
C ARG A 830 -14.67 31.01 -12.66
N GLU A 831 -15.86 30.41 -12.71
CA GLU A 831 -16.12 29.05 -12.23
C GLU A 831 -15.53 28.04 -13.22
N SER A 832 -14.67 27.14 -12.73
CA SER A 832 -14.27 25.92 -13.45
C SER A 832 -14.54 24.70 -12.57
N SER A 833 -15.78 24.22 -12.68
CA SER A 833 -16.26 22.94 -12.17
C SER A 833 -15.53 21.78 -12.87
N THR A 834 -14.72 21.03 -12.14
CA THR A 834 -14.22 19.70 -12.57
C THR A 834 -14.78 18.63 -11.64
N THR A 835 -15.84 17.99 -12.11
CA THR A 835 -16.50 16.83 -11.53
C THR A 835 -15.68 15.58 -11.87
N ILE A 836 -14.98 15.01 -10.89
CA ILE A 836 -14.37 13.67 -11.05
C ILE A 836 -15.41 12.65 -10.59
N ALA A 837 -16.06 12.02 -11.57
CA ALA A 837 -16.99 10.92 -11.37
C ALA A 837 -16.20 9.60 -11.28
N ALA A 838 -16.45 8.88 -10.19
CA ALA A 838 -16.00 7.52 -9.93
C ALA A 838 -16.53 6.52 -10.97
N ALA A 839 -15.73 5.52 -11.31
CA ALA A 839 -16.20 4.32 -11.99
C ALA A 839 -15.55 3.08 -11.36
N CYS A 840 -16.40 2.31 -10.69
CA CYS A 840 -16.15 1.01 -10.10
C CYS A 840 -16.27 -0.09 -11.15
N THR A 841 -15.78 -1.27 -10.78
CA THR A 841 -16.11 -2.63 -11.24
C THR A 841 -15.27 -3.30 -12.36
N THR A 842 -14.37 -4.15 -11.86
CA THR A 842 -14.19 -5.61 -12.11
C THR A 842 -13.88 -6.11 -13.52
N ASP A 843 -12.70 -6.71 -13.64
CA ASP A 843 -12.41 -7.74 -14.63
C ASP A 843 -11.81 -9.01 -13.99
N MET A 844 -12.43 -10.14 -14.33
CA MET A 844 -11.90 -11.49 -14.22
C MET A 844 -11.19 -11.82 -15.54
N LEU A 845 -9.95 -12.29 -15.45
CA LEU A 845 -9.09 -12.72 -16.56
C LEU A 845 -9.69 -13.88 -17.38
N PRO A 846 -9.34 -14.02 -18.68
CA PRO A 846 -8.19 -14.88 -18.98
C PRO A 846 -7.20 -14.37 -20.05
N ARG A 847 -5.91 -14.65 -19.77
CA ARG A 847 -4.72 -14.77 -20.66
C ARG A 847 -4.11 -13.47 -21.23
N GLN A 848 -3.10 -12.95 -20.51
CA GLN A 848 -2.26 -11.82 -20.90
C GLN A 848 -1.25 -12.19 -22.01
N THR A 849 -1.52 -11.70 -23.21
CA THR A 849 -0.50 -11.15 -24.12
C THR A 849 0.22 -9.97 -23.45
N GLU A 850 1.48 -9.69 -23.81
CA GLU A 850 2.24 -8.53 -23.29
C GLU A 850 1.39 -7.25 -23.20
N PRO A 851 1.58 -6.38 -22.19
CA PRO A 851 0.82 -5.14 -22.08
C PRO A 851 1.06 -4.31 -23.35
N THR A 852 0.03 -4.26 -24.20
CA THR A 852 0.05 -3.47 -25.41
C THR A 852 0.16 -2.01 -25.00
N ALA A 853 1.23 -1.34 -25.44
CA ALA A 853 1.38 0.10 -25.25
C ALA A 853 0.08 0.82 -25.67
N GLU A 854 -0.29 1.89 -24.96
CA GLU A 854 -1.49 2.65 -25.26
C GLU A 854 -1.52 3.08 -26.73
N LYS A 855 -2.59 2.70 -27.46
CA LYS A 855 -2.79 3.02 -28.87
C LYS A 855 -4.03 3.90 -29.07
N GLN A 856 -3.94 4.78 -30.06
CA GLN A 856 -4.96 5.73 -30.47
C GLN A 856 -5.58 5.28 -31.80
N PHE A 857 -6.90 5.22 -31.82
CA PHE A 857 -7.72 4.81 -32.96
C PHE A 857 -8.63 5.95 -33.40
N PHE A 858 -8.94 5.99 -34.70
CA PHE A 858 -9.66 7.10 -35.29
C PHE A 858 -10.81 6.65 -36.20
N ILE A 859 -11.78 7.53 -36.41
CA ILE A 859 -12.64 7.52 -37.60
C ILE A 859 -12.32 8.74 -38.46
N PHE A 860 -12.00 8.51 -39.74
CA PHE A 860 -11.74 9.54 -40.74
C PHE A 860 -12.93 9.72 -41.69
N GLY A 861 -13.35 10.96 -41.92
CA GLY A 861 -14.46 11.27 -42.83
C GLY A 861 -14.94 12.71 -42.69
N HIS A 862 -15.99 13.06 -43.43
CA HIS A 862 -16.62 14.38 -43.39
C HIS A 862 -18.06 14.28 -42.86
N ASN A 863 -18.50 15.27 -42.07
CA ASN A 863 -19.82 15.29 -41.42
C ASN A 863 -20.06 14.07 -40.49
N ILE A 864 -19.11 13.81 -39.60
CA ILE A 864 -19.03 12.63 -38.72
C ILE A 864 -18.94 12.98 -37.24
N ALA A 865 -19.05 14.25 -36.86
CA ALA A 865 -19.04 14.74 -35.47
C ALA A 865 -19.97 13.96 -34.53
N HIS A 866 -21.05 13.40 -35.07
CA HIS A 866 -22.03 12.63 -34.32
C HIS A 866 -21.93 11.10 -34.53
N SER A 867 -20.78 10.60 -35.01
CA SER A 867 -20.57 9.17 -35.23
C SER A 867 -20.79 8.35 -33.96
N LEU A 868 -21.37 7.16 -34.11
CA LEU A 868 -21.60 6.22 -33.02
C LEU A 868 -20.37 5.33 -32.74
N SER A 869 -19.40 5.27 -33.66
CA SER A 869 -18.21 4.40 -33.55
C SER A 869 -17.35 4.65 -32.29
N PRO A 870 -17.14 5.90 -31.81
CA PRO A 870 -16.39 6.11 -30.57
C PRO A 870 -17.06 5.48 -29.34
N ALA A 871 -18.39 5.56 -29.24
CA ALA A 871 -19.10 4.94 -28.11
C ALA A 871 -18.97 3.41 -28.16
N LEU A 872 -19.02 2.84 -29.38
CA LEU A 872 -18.95 1.42 -29.62
C LEU A 872 -17.55 0.84 -29.32
N HIS A 873 -16.49 1.41 -29.90
CA HIS A 873 -15.12 0.89 -29.73
C HIS A 873 -14.54 1.16 -28.34
N ASN A 874 -14.77 2.33 -27.75
CA ASN A 874 -14.28 2.60 -26.39
C ASN A 874 -14.94 1.70 -25.35
N ALA A 875 -16.21 1.30 -25.56
CA ALA A 875 -16.85 0.29 -24.70
C ALA A 875 -16.20 -1.09 -24.87
N GLY A 876 -15.86 -1.48 -26.09
CA GLY A 876 -15.13 -2.73 -26.35
C GLY A 876 -13.73 -2.74 -25.73
N PHE A 877 -12.97 -1.66 -25.89
CA PHE A 877 -11.64 -1.53 -25.26
C PHE A 877 -11.73 -1.60 -23.74
N LYS A 878 -12.71 -0.90 -23.15
CA LYS A 878 -12.96 -0.95 -21.72
C LYS A 878 -13.32 -2.36 -21.22
N ALA A 879 -14.16 -3.08 -21.97
CA ALA A 879 -14.62 -4.42 -21.60
C ALA A 879 -13.52 -5.51 -21.66
N LEU A 880 -12.44 -5.27 -22.40
CA LEU A 880 -11.28 -6.17 -22.47
C LEU A 880 -10.05 -5.59 -21.74
N ASN A 881 -10.25 -4.56 -20.92
CA ASN A 881 -9.20 -3.83 -20.21
C ASN A 881 -8.03 -3.36 -21.09
N LEU A 882 -8.32 -3.01 -22.35
CA LEU A 882 -7.35 -2.45 -23.29
C LEU A 882 -7.27 -0.94 -23.07
N GLN A 883 -6.07 -0.44 -22.74
CA GLN A 883 -5.80 0.99 -22.59
C GLN A 883 -5.68 1.66 -23.97
N HIS A 884 -6.75 1.62 -24.75
CA HIS A 884 -6.82 2.17 -26.10
C HIS A 884 -7.94 3.20 -26.16
N HIS A 885 -7.77 4.21 -26.99
CA HIS A 885 -8.76 5.28 -27.15
C HIS A 885 -9.19 5.44 -28.60
N TYR A 886 -10.49 5.58 -28.83
CA TYR A 886 -11.10 5.77 -30.13
C TYR A 886 -11.73 7.16 -30.24
N GLN A 887 -11.36 7.94 -31.25
CA GLN A 887 -11.86 9.31 -31.43
C GLN A 887 -12.21 9.67 -32.88
N ILE A 888 -12.87 10.82 -33.06
CA ILE A 888 -13.26 11.34 -34.37
C ILE A 888 -12.18 12.28 -34.88
N HIS A 889 -11.80 12.12 -36.14
CA HIS A 889 -11.02 13.12 -36.88
C HIS A 889 -11.77 13.48 -38.15
N GLU A 890 -12.46 14.62 -38.11
CA GLU A 890 -13.28 15.11 -39.22
C GLU A 890 -12.44 15.95 -40.17
N SER A 891 -12.47 15.62 -41.46
CA SER A 891 -11.79 16.36 -42.52
C SER A 891 -12.58 16.27 -43.82
N GLU A 892 -12.55 17.34 -44.63
CA GLU A 892 -13.22 17.37 -45.93
C GLU A 892 -12.54 16.47 -46.97
N ASN A 893 -11.21 16.32 -46.88
CA ASN A 893 -10.40 15.49 -47.77
C ASN A 893 -9.42 14.63 -46.97
N VAL A 894 -8.86 13.60 -47.62
CA VAL A 894 -7.67 12.91 -47.12
C VAL A 894 -6.47 13.84 -47.34
N ASP A 895 -6.11 14.59 -46.29
CA ASP A 895 -5.12 15.67 -46.32
C ASP A 895 -3.88 15.35 -45.45
N GLU A 896 -2.97 16.31 -45.33
CA GLU A 896 -1.75 16.21 -44.53
C GLU A 896 -2.03 15.87 -43.06
N THR A 897 -3.20 16.24 -42.52
CA THR A 897 -3.54 15.95 -41.12
C THR A 897 -3.81 14.46 -40.92
N VAL A 898 -4.47 13.81 -41.88
CA VAL A 898 -4.69 12.35 -41.88
C VAL A 898 -3.35 11.63 -41.98
N GLU A 899 -2.48 12.08 -42.88
CA GLU A 899 -1.12 11.54 -43.07
C GLU A 899 -0.29 11.65 -41.78
N GLN A 900 -0.28 12.80 -41.12
CA GLN A 900 0.41 13.00 -39.85
C GLN A 900 -0.11 12.08 -38.74
N ILE A 901 -1.41 11.81 -38.69
CA ILE A 901 -2.02 10.95 -37.67
C ILE A 901 -1.61 9.48 -37.86
N ILE A 902 -1.70 8.95 -39.08
CA ILE A 902 -1.41 7.52 -39.33
C ILE A 902 0.05 7.16 -39.04
N HIS A 903 0.97 8.12 -39.17
CA HIS A 903 2.40 7.95 -38.89
C HIS A 903 2.79 8.13 -37.42
N ARG A 904 1.87 8.48 -36.51
CA ARG A 904 2.19 8.58 -35.07
C ARG A 904 2.64 7.23 -34.49
N PRO A 905 3.61 7.21 -33.55
CA PRO A 905 4.08 5.97 -32.92
C PRO A 905 2.96 5.19 -32.20
N ASN A 906 2.01 5.91 -31.60
CA ASN A 906 0.88 5.31 -30.88
C ASN A 906 -0.38 5.12 -31.75
N PHE A 907 -0.34 5.33 -33.06
CA PHE A 907 -1.51 5.08 -33.91
C PHE A 907 -1.74 3.57 -34.05
N GLY A 908 -2.93 3.10 -33.64
CA GLY A 908 -3.32 1.69 -33.63
C GLY A 908 -4.19 1.24 -34.80
N GLY A 909 -4.80 2.18 -35.53
CA GLY A 909 -5.68 1.88 -36.66
C GLY A 909 -6.77 2.93 -36.83
N ALA A 910 -7.54 2.84 -37.91
CA ALA A 910 -8.65 3.75 -38.13
C ALA A 910 -9.80 3.09 -38.91
N SER A 911 -11.03 3.50 -38.63
CA SER A 911 -12.10 3.36 -39.60
C SER A 911 -12.10 4.56 -40.55
N VAL A 912 -12.60 4.35 -41.76
CA VAL A 912 -12.65 5.36 -42.82
C VAL A 912 -14.06 5.35 -43.37
N THR A 913 -14.69 6.51 -43.42
CA THR A 913 -16.05 6.68 -43.94
C THR A 913 -16.10 7.69 -45.09
N PHE A 914 -17.30 7.99 -45.57
CA PHE A 914 -17.52 8.93 -46.66
C PHE A 914 -16.86 10.30 -46.37
N PRO A 915 -16.22 10.95 -47.36
CA PRO A 915 -15.96 10.52 -48.73
C PRO A 915 -14.62 9.75 -48.92
N HIS A 916 -13.88 9.48 -47.85
CA HIS A 916 -12.46 9.09 -47.86
C HIS A 916 -12.17 7.66 -48.29
N LYS A 917 -13.17 6.77 -48.32
CA LYS A 917 -12.99 5.33 -48.59
C LYS A 917 -12.28 5.01 -49.92
N LEU A 918 -12.35 5.90 -50.91
CA LEU A 918 -11.72 5.70 -52.23
C LEU A 918 -10.30 6.31 -52.31
N GLN A 919 -9.94 7.19 -51.37
CA GLN A 919 -8.69 7.97 -51.43
C GLN A 919 -7.64 7.46 -50.44
N ILE A 920 -8.07 6.98 -49.26
CA ILE A 920 -7.17 6.61 -48.17
C ILE A 920 -6.14 5.54 -48.55
N GLY A 921 -6.48 4.65 -49.48
CA GLY A 921 -5.58 3.58 -49.92
C GLY A 921 -4.25 4.06 -50.49
N ARG A 922 -4.16 5.32 -50.93
CA ARG A 922 -2.91 5.94 -51.43
C ARG A 922 -1.87 6.19 -50.34
N LEU A 923 -2.29 6.24 -49.07
CA LEU A 923 -1.42 6.51 -47.92
C LEU A 923 -1.00 5.21 -47.17
N LEU A 924 -1.40 4.04 -47.67
CA LEU A 924 -1.17 2.76 -47.00
C LEU A 924 -0.05 1.97 -47.69
N ASP A 925 0.71 1.20 -46.91
CA ASP A 925 1.82 0.38 -47.44
C ASP A 925 1.33 -0.80 -48.26
N SER A 926 0.15 -1.33 -47.94
CA SER A 926 -0.45 -2.46 -48.65
C SER A 926 -1.98 -2.47 -48.50
N ILE A 927 -2.66 -3.16 -49.42
CA ILE A 927 -4.12 -3.35 -49.40
C ILE A 927 -4.40 -4.85 -49.45
N SER A 928 -5.43 -5.32 -48.74
CA SER A 928 -5.85 -6.72 -48.78
C SER A 928 -6.39 -7.12 -50.16
N PRO A 929 -6.29 -8.39 -50.60
CA PRO A 929 -6.86 -8.83 -51.88
C PRO A 929 -8.37 -8.52 -52.00
N ARG A 930 -9.09 -8.58 -50.87
CA ARG A 930 -10.51 -8.19 -50.81
C ARG A 930 -10.70 -6.67 -50.92
N GLY A 931 -9.86 -5.87 -50.27
CA GLY A 931 -9.85 -4.42 -50.38
C GLY A 931 -9.57 -3.94 -51.81
N GLU A 932 -8.65 -4.60 -52.52
CA GLU A 932 -8.36 -4.35 -53.94
C GLU A 932 -9.56 -4.68 -54.83
N SER A 933 -10.15 -5.88 -54.65
CA SER A 933 -11.34 -6.32 -55.38
C SER A 933 -12.53 -5.37 -55.19
N ILE A 934 -12.77 -4.92 -53.96
CA ILE A 934 -13.80 -3.92 -53.64
C ILE A 934 -13.44 -2.54 -54.20
N GLY A 935 -12.18 -2.14 -54.09
CA GLY A 935 -11.68 -0.83 -54.51
C GLY A 935 -12.11 0.32 -53.59
N ALA A 936 -12.42 0.01 -52.33
CA ALA A 936 -12.76 0.98 -51.29
C ALA A 936 -12.30 0.44 -49.93
N ILE A 937 -11.61 1.27 -49.16
CA ILE A 937 -11.01 0.92 -47.87
C ILE A 937 -11.77 1.63 -46.76
N ASN A 938 -12.36 0.88 -45.83
CA ASN A 938 -13.05 1.44 -44.66
C ASN A 938 -12.28 1.18 -43.35
N THR A 939 -11.19 0.41 -43.39
CA THR A 939 -10.46 -0.05 -42.20
C THR A 939 -8.96 0.00 -42.47
N VAL A 940 -8.22 0.69 -41.61
CA VAL A 940 -6.76 0.75 -41.59
C VAL A 940 -6.28 -0.07 -40.39
N VAL A 941 -5.41 -1.03 -40.64
CA VAL A 941 -4.83 -1.94 -39.64
C VAL A 941 -3.32 -1.71 -39.58
N VAL A 942 -2.77 -1.74 -38.38
CA VAL A 942 -1.32 -1.60 -38.16
C VAL A 942 -0.71 -2.99 -37.94
N HIS A 943 0.31 -3.34 -38.73
CA HIS A 943 1.13 -4.52 -38.50
C HIS A 943 2.52 -4.08 -38.03
N GLU A 944 3.03 -4.73 -36.98
CA GLU A 944 4.38 -4.50 -36.46
C GLU A 944 5.16 -5.81 -36.56
N SER A 945 6.29 -5.78 -37.27
CA SER A 945 7.20 -6.91 -37.38
C SER A 945 8.65 -6.41 -37.39
N ASN A 946 9.51 -7.03 -36.59
CA ASN A 946 10.92 -6.66 -36.43
C ASN A 946 11.14 -5.16 -36.10
N GLY A 947 10.24 -4.57 -35.32
CA GLY A 947 10.28 -3.14 -34.96
C GLY A 947 9.87 -2.18 -36.08
N ARG A 948 9.45 -2.68 -37.25
CA ARG A 948 8.92 -1.87 -38.35
C ARG A 948 7.40 -1.90 -38.36
N LYS A 949 6.80 -0.71 -38.36
CA LYS A 949 5.36 -0.48 -38.51
C LYS A 949 4.99 -0.43 -40.00
N THR A 950 3.95 -1.16 -40.39
CA THR A 950 3.33 -1.09 -41.72
C THR A 950 1.81 -0.91 -41.61
N LEU A 951 1.24 -0.12 -42.52
CA LEU A 951 -0.17 0.21 -42.60
C LEU A 951 -0.84 -0.63 -43.69
N HIS A 952 -1.87 -1.38 -43.31
CA HIS A 952 -2.61 -2.26 -44.19
C HIS A 952 -4.07 -1.82 -44.32
N GLY A 953 -4.55 -1.70 -45.56
CA GLY A 953 -5.91 -1.31 -45.88
C GLY A 953 -6.84 -2.48 -46.11
N ASP A 954 -8.02 -2.42 -45.51
CA ASP A 954 -9.06 -3.42 -45.66
C ASP A 954 -10.48 -2.83 -45.73
N ASN A 955 -11.45 -3.68 -46.05
CA ASN A 955 -12.86 -3.36 -46.02
C ASN A 955 -13.61 -4.34 -45.10
N THR A 956 -14.29 -3.84 -44.07
CA THR A 956 -15.15 -4.61 -43.15
C THR A 956 -16.63 -4.33 -43.38
N ASP A 957 -17.01 -3.36 -44.22
CA ASP A 957 -18.41 -3.11 -44.57
C ASP A 957 -19.04 -4.38 -45.18
N TRP A 958 -18.30 -5.09 -46.05
CA TRP A 958 -18.80 -6.33 -46.68
C TRP A 958 -19.01 -7.44 -45.64
N ILE A 959 -18.22 -7.45 -44.56
CA ILE A 959 -18.40 -8.38 -43.43
C ILE A 959 -19.68 -8.03 -42.69
N GLY A 960 -19.91 -6.74 -42.42
CA GLY A 960 -21.14 -6.26 -41.80
C GLY A 960 -22.38 -6.69 -42.58
N ILE A 961 -22.39 -6.39 -43.88
CA ILE A 961 -23.49 -6.77 -44.80
C ILE A 961 -23.69 -8.29 -44.81
N LYS A 962 -22.60 -9.06 -44.99
CA LYS A 962 -22.66 -10.52 -45.04
C LYS A 962 -23.20 -11.12 -43.73
N ARG A 963 -22.74 -10.63 -42.57
CA ARG A 963 -23.19 -11.12 -41.26
C ARG A 963 -24.68 -10.82 -41.03
N CYS A 964 -25.17 -9.63 -41.39
CA CYS A 964 -26.60 -9.31 -41.36
C CYS A 964 -27.42 -10.26 -42.23
N ILE A 965 -26.99 -10.52 -43.47
CA ILE A 965 -27.68 -11.45 -44.37
C ILE A 965 -27.67 -12.87 -43.80
N ILE A 966 -26.56 -13.37 -43.25
CA ILE A 966 -26.52 -14.72 -42.64
C ILE A 966 -27.45 -14.81 -41.43
N LYS A 967 -27.51 -13.77 -40.58
CA LYS A 967 -28.41 -13.70 -39.42
C LYS A 967 -29.89 -13.74 -39.80
N SER A 968 -30.24 -13.37 -41.04
CA SER A 968 -31.61 -13.52 -41.55
C SER A 968 -32.06 -14.98 -41.58
N GLY A 969 -31.16 -15.95 -41.57
CA GLY A 969 -31.47 -17.38 -41.64
C GLY A 969 -31.55 -17.94 -43.06
N HIS A 970 -31.46 -17.09 -44.09
CA HIS A 970 -31.47 -17.50 -45.49
C HIS A 970 -30.07 -17.99 -45.90
N ARG A 971 -29.99 -19.20 -46.48
CA ARG A 971 -28.70 -19.86 -46.79
C ARG A 971 -28.47 -20.22 -48.25
N ASN A 972 -29.51 -20.19 -49.10
CA ASN A 972 -29.38 -20.53 -50.51
C ASN A 972 -29.91 -19.41 -51.40
N PHE A 973 -29.00 -18.72 -52.08
CA PHE A 973 -29.30 -17.59 -52.96
C PHE A 973 -29.00 -17.87 -54.44
N ALA A 974 -28.68 -19.12 -54.80
CA ALA A 974 -28.18 -19.45 -56.14
C ALA A 974 -29.20 -19.15 -57.27
N ALA A 975 -30.50 -19.24 -56.97
CA ALA A 975 -31.59 -18.95 -57.90
C ALA A 975 -32.27 -17.59 -57.63
N SER A 976 -31.59 -16.69 -56.91
CA SER A 976 -32.11 -15.38 -56.51
C SER A 976 -31.28 -14.25 -57.11
N SER A 977 -31.93 -13.12 -57.32
CA SER A 977 -31.30 -11.87 -57.75
C SER A 977 -31.09 -10.94 -56.54
N ALA A 978 -29.95 -10.26 -56.50
CA ALA A 978 -29.67 -9.20 -55.54
C ALA A 978 -29.70 -7.82 -56.21
N VAL A 979 -30.22 -6.82 -55.51
CA VAL A 979 -30.23 -5.42 -55.92
C VAL A 979 -29.31 -4.62 -55.02
N VAL A 980 -28.44 -3.81 -55.61
CA VAL A 980 -27.63 -2.81 -54.91
C VAL A 980 -28.03 -1.42 -55.41
N LEU A 981 -28.49 -0.57 -54.51
CA LEU A 981 -28.84 0.81 -54.81
C LEU A 981 -27.68 1.74 -54.44
N GLY A 982 -27.07 2.37 -55.43
CA GLY A 982 -25.90 3.23 -55.33
C GLY A 982 -24.66 2.63 -56.01
N ALA A 983 -23.63 3.46 -56.20
CA ALA A 983 -22.35 3.05 -56.80
C ALA A 983 -21.10 3.53 -56.00
N GLY A 984 -21.29 3.89 -54.72
CA GLY A 984 -20.23 4.36 -53.83
C GLY A 984 -19.44 3.24 -53.14
N GLY A 985 -18.61 3.60 -52.15
CA GLY A 985 -17.78 2.63 -51.40
C GLY A 985 -18.57 1.53 -50.69
N ALA A 986 -19.74 1.87 -50.11
CA ALA A 986 -20.64 0.89 -49.49
C ALA A 986 -21.26 -0.07 -50.53
N ALA A 987 -21.63 0.45 -51.71
CA ALA A 987 -22.17 -0.36 -52.81
C ALA A 987 -21.11 -1.35 -53.34
N ARG A 988 -19.84 -0.92 -53.45
CA ARG A 988 -18.71 -1.80 -53.78
C ARG A 988 -18.57 -2.96 -52.78
N ALA A 989 -18.67 -2.67 -51.49
CA ALA A 989 -18.64 -3.69 -50.46
C ALA A 989 -19.87 -4.63 -50.50
N ALA A 990 -21.05 -4.09 -50.81
CA ALA A 990 -22.28 -4.88 -50.99
C ALA A 990 -22.16 -5.88 -52.14
N CYS A 991 -21.67 -5.46 -53.32
CA CYS A 991 -21.45 -6.35 -54.46
C CYS A 991 -20.48 -7.49 -54.11
N TYR A 992 -19.40 -7.20 -53.39
CA TYR A 992 -18.47 -8.23 -52.92
C TYR A 992 -19.13 -9.20 -51.93
N ALA A 993 -19.92 -8.71 -50.97
CA ALA A 993 -20.67 -9.55 -50.04
C ALA A 993 -21.65 -10.47 -50.78
N ILE A 994 -22.34 -9.96 -51.79
CA ILE A 994 -23.28 -10.70 -52.66
C ILE A 994 -22.56 -11.83 -53.41
N GLN A 995 -21.42 -11.53 -54.03
CA GLN A 995 -20.60 -12.57 -54.68
C GLN A 995 -20.13 -13.62 -53.67
N ALA A 996 -19.65 -13.21 -52.50
CA ALA A 996 -19.17 -14.10 -51.44
C ALA A 996 -20.29 -14.94 -50.78
N LEU A 997 -21.55 -14.55 -50.94
CA LEU A 997 -22.74 -15.29 -50.51
C LEU A 997 -23.29 -16.24 -51.59
N GLY A 998 -22.70 -16.24 -52.79
CA GLY A 998 -23.01 -17.20 -53.85
C GLY A 998 -24.18 -16.81 -54.77
N PHE A 999 -24.61 -15.54 -54.76
CA PHE A 999 -25.55 -15.03 -55.77
C PHE A 999 -24.96 -15.16 -57.17
N LYS A 1000 -25.83 -15.30 -58.17
CA LYS A 1000 -25.44 -15.36 -59.59
C LYS A 1000 -25.96 -14.17 -60.39
N ASP A 1001 -27.07 -13.57 -59.98
CA ASP A 1001 -27.67 -12.40 -60.63
C ASP A 1001 -27.56 -11.15 -59.73
N LEU A 1002 -27.01 -10.07 -60.29
CA LEU A 1002 -26.85 -8.78 -59.60
C LEU A 1002 -27.48 -7.66 -60.44
N ILE A 1003 -28.23 -6.77 -59.79
CA ILE A 1003 -28.77 -5.55 -60.39
C ILE A 1003 -28.19 -4.36 -59.63
N VAL A 1004 -27.44 -3.50 -60.33
CA VAL A 1004 -26.87 -2.26 -59.78
C VAL A 1004 -27.69 -1.08 -60.27
N ILE A 1005 -28.23 -0.30 -59.34
CA ILE A 1005 -29.08 0.85 -59.63
C ILE A 1005 -28.33 2.10 -59.22
N ASN A 1006 -28.11 3.03 -60.13
CA ASN A 1006 -27.52 4.33 -59.78
C ASN A 1006 -27.96 5.43 -60.74
N ARG A 1007 -28.26 6.63 -60.22
CA ARG A 1007 -28.70 7.80 -61.02
C ARG A 1007 -27.79 8.09 -62.22
N THR A 1008 -26.49 7.82 -62.10
CA THR A 1008 -25.55 7.87 -63.22
C THR A 1008 -25.30 6.45 -63.72
N LEU A 1009 -25.87 6.10 -64.88
CA LEU A 1009 -25.78 4.76 -65.46
C LEU A 1009 -24.34 4.27 -65.68
N SER A 1010 -23.45 5.14 -66.15
CA SER A 1010 -22.04 4.78 -66.38
C SER A 1010 -21.33 4.31 -65.11
N LYS A 1011 -21.66 4.88 -63.93
CA LYS A 1011 -21.11 4.44 -62.64
C LYS A 1011 -21.68 3.08 -62.20
N ALA A 1012 -22.94 2.78 -62.50
CA ALA A 1012 -23.51 1.46 -62.25
C ALA A 1012 -22.85 0.40 -63.15
N GLN A 1013 -22.61 0.73 -64.42
CA GLN A 1013 -21.91 -0.15 -65.38
C GLN A 1013 -20.45 -0.40 -64.95
N GLU A 1014 -19.74 0.64 -64.51
CA GLU A 1014 -18.37 0.52 -63.98
C GLU A 1014 -18.33 -0.37 -62.73
N LEU A 1015 -19.29 -0.22 -61.82
CA LEU A 1015 -19.35 -1.08 -60.63
C LEU A 1015 -19.67 -2.53 -61.00
N ALA A 1016 -20.66 -2.73 -61.87
CA ALA A 1016 -21.06 -4.05 -62.36
C ALA A 1016 -19.92 -4.80 -63.05
N SER A 1017 -19.12 -4.12 -63.88
CA SER A 1017 -18.01 -4.74 -64.62
C SER A 1017 -16.87 -5.25 -63.73
N ARG A 1018 -16.79 -4.81 -62.46
CA ARG A 1018 -15.77 -5.29 -61.50
C ARG A 1018 -16.05 -6.70 -60.97
N PHE A 1019 -17.29 -7.19 -61.08
CA PHE A 1019 -17.71 -8.48 -60.53
C PHE A 1019 -18.14 -9.42 -61.66
N THR A 1020 -17.19 -9.84 -62.48
CA THR A 1020 -17.42 -10.65 -63.71
C THR A 1020 -18.02 -12.03 -63.45
N ASP A 1021 -17.89 -12.55 -62.22
CA ASP A 1021 -18.48 -13.83 -61.81
C ASP A 1021 -20.01 -13.74 -61.58
N LEU A 1022 -20.56 -12.53 -61.58
CA LEU A 1022 -21.99 -12.24 -61.47
C LEU A 1022 -22.55 -11.86 -62.84
N LYS A 1023 -23.74 -12.37 -63.17
CA LYS A 1023 -24.55 -11.85 -64.26
C LYS A 1023 -25.15 -10.51 -63.82
N SER A 1024 -24.40 -9.44 -64.07
CA SER A 1024 -24.74 -8.09 -63.62
C SER A 1024 -25.56 -7.30 -64.65
N ARG A 1025 -26.62 -6.63 -64.21
CA ARG A 1025 -27.38 -5.63 -64.98
C ARG A 1025 -27.25 -4.27 -64.31
N ALA A 1026 -27.04 -3.22 -65.10
CA ALA A 1026 -26.94 -1.85 -64.61
C ALA A 1026 -28.12 -1.01 -65.14
N VAL A 1027 -28.80 -0.31 -64.24
CA VAL A 1027 -29.96 0.54 -64.57
C VAL A 1027 -29.86 1.90 -63.88
N SER A 1028 -30.59 2.88 -64.40
CA SER A 1028 -30.50 4.27 -63.95
C SER A 1028 -31.58 4.65 -62.92
N THR A 1029 -32.68 3.91 -62.88
CA THR A 1029 -33.85 4.18 -62.03
C THR A 1029 -34.36 2.90 -61.33
N LEU A 1030 -35.17 3.07 -60.28
CA LEU A 1030 -35.78 1.95 -59.55
C LEU A 1030 -36.90 1.30 -60.36
N GLU A 1031 -37.61 2.08 -61.18
CA GLU A 1031 -38.67 1.64 -62.08
C GLU A 1031 -38.12 0.72 -63.18
N GLU A 1032 -36.94 1.03 -63.71
CA GLU A 1032 -36.23 0.14 -64.66
C GLU A 1032 -35.87 -1.20 -64.03
N ALA A 1033 -35.48 -1.21 -62.75
CA ALA A 1033 -35.20 -2.44 -62.01
C ALA A 1033 -36.48 -3.25 -61.76
N ASP A 1034 -37.58 -2.59 -61.41
CA ASP A 1034 -38.89 -3.19 -61.18
C ASP A 1034 -39.48 -3.84 -62.45
N ALA A 1035 -39.20 -3.25 -63.62
CA ALA A 1035 -39.65 -3.76 -64.91
C ALA A 1035 -38.96 -5.07 -65.35
N LEU A 1036 -37.91 -5.53 -64.65
CA LEU A 1036 -37.18 -6.76 -64.94
C LEU A 1036 -37.96 -8.00 -64.46
N LYS A 1037 -38.97 -8.41 -65.22
CA LYS A 1037 -39.88 -9.53 -64.90
C LYS A 1037 -39.20 -10.90 -64.75
N ASP A 1038 -37.97 -11.05 -65.22
CA ASP A 1038 -37.15 -12.26 -65.11
C ASP A 1038 -36.30 -12.30 -63.81
N ALA A 1039 -36.28 -11.23 -63.02
CA ALA A 1039 -35.49 -11.14 -61.80
C ALA A 1039 -36.25 -11.67 -60.56
N ASN A 1040 -35.68 -12.68 -59.89
CA ASN A 1040 -36.20 -13.18 -58.62
C ASN A 1040 -35.54 -12.44 -57.44
N ILE A 1041 -35.92 -11.20 -57.19
CA ILE A 1041 -35.25 -10.35 -56.19
C ILE A 1041 -35.53 -10.88 -54.77
N ARG A 1042 -34.46 -11.24 -54.04
CA ARG A 1042 -34.51 -11.70 -52.64
C ARG A 1042 -33.60 -10.92 -51.68
N LEU A 1043 -32.76 -10.05 -52.22
CA LEU A 1043 -31.86 -9.22 -51.44
C LEU A 1043 -31.85 -7.81 -52.03
N VAL A 1044 -32.08 -6.82 -51.19
CA VAL A 1044 -31.90 -5.40 -51.52
C VAL A 1044 -30.88 -4.82 -50.55
N VAL A 1045 -29.81 -4.20 -51.06
CA VAL A 1045 -28.84 -3.45 -50.25
C VAL A 1045 -28.90 -1.98 -50.64
N ALA A 1046 -29.47 -1.15 -49.78
CA ALA A 1046 -29.57 0.29 -49.99
C ALA A 1046 -28.28 0.99 -49.51
N CYS A 1047 -27.53 1.58 -50.44
CA CYS A 1047 -26.23 2.23 -50.19
C CYS A 1047 -26.25 3.73 -50.51
N VAL A 1048 -27.44 4.34 -50.52
CA VAL A 1048 -27.63 5.77 -50.79
C VAL A 1048 -27.93 6.53 -49.50
N PRO A 1049 -27.64 7.84 -49.43
CA PRO A 1049 -28.12 8.68 -48.33
C PRO A 1049 -29.64 8.58 -48.19
N ALA A 1050 -30.14 8.54 -46.96
CA ALA A 1050 -31.56 8.35 -46.73
C ALA A 1050 -32.43 9.51 -47.25
N ASP A 1051 -31.89 10.74 -47.25
CA ASP A 1051 -32.59 11.93 -47.74
C ASP A 1051 -32.83 11.92 -49.26
N ASP A 1052 -32.07 11.11 -50.01
CA ASP A 1052 -32.19 11.01 -51.47
C ASP A 1052 -33.38 10.13 -51.91
N LEU A 1053 -33.93 9.31 -51.01
CA LEU A 1053 -34.94 8.29 -51.35
C LEU A 1053 -36.15 8.30 -50.42
N GLY A 1054 -37.17 9.07 -50.81
CA GLY A 1054 -38.50 9.06 -50.18
C GLY A 1054 -39.31 7.80 -50.52
N GLU A 1055 -40.27 7.47 -49.65
CA GLU A 1055 -41.18 6.31 -49.78
C GLU A 1055 -41.95 6.31 -51.11
N ASP A 1056 -42.30 7.50 -51.63
CA ASP A 1056 -43.05 7.72 -52.87
C ASP A 1056 -42.27 7.31 -54.13
N LYS A 1057 -40.95 7.21 -54.05
CA LYS A 1057 -40.05 6.90 -55.17
C LYS A 1057 -39.67 5.42 -55.27
N ILE A 1058 -40.25 4.57 -54.43
CA ILE A 1058 -39.86 3.15 -54.31
C ILE A 1058 -40.98 2.28 -54.89
N PRO A 1059 -40.76 1.64 -56.05
CA PRO A 1059 -41.77 0.82 -56.69
C PRO A 1059 -42.06 -0.45 -55.89
N SER A 1060 -43.34 -0.80 -55.76
CA SER A 1060 -43.78 -1.93 -54.93
C SER A 1060 -43.32 -3.31 -55.44
N GLY A 1061 -42.99 -3.46 -56.72
CA GLY A 1061 -42.55 -4.75 -57.25
C GLY A 1061 -41.07 -5.05 -56.99
N LEU A 1062 -40.30 -4.10 -56.44
CA LEU A 1062 -38.93 -4.34 -55.98
C LEU A 1062 -38.86 -5.41 -54.87
N PHE A 1063 -39.94 -5.52 -54.09
CA PHE A 1063 -40.12 -6.50 -53.03
C PHE A 1063 -41.07 -7.61 -53.51
N SER A 1064 -40.58 -8.84 -53.53
CA SER A 1064 -41.41 -9.97 -53.92
C SER A 1064 -42.57 -10.19 -52.95
N LYS A 1065 -43.76 -10.44 -53.50
CA LYS A 1065 -44.97 -10.83 -52.76
C LYS A 1065 -45.03 -12.33 -52.45
N THR A 1066 -44.17 -13.14 -53.08
CA THR A 1066 -44.15 -14.60 -52.93
C THR A 1066 -42.78 -15.06 -52.46
N GLY A 1067 -42.67 -15.39 -51.18
CA GLY A 1067 -41.46 -15.88 -50.53
C GLY A 1067 -40.72 -14.84 -49.70
N ASP A 1068 -39.65 -15.30 -49.06
CA ASP A 1068 -38.89 -14.57 -48.06
C ASP A 1068 -37.78 -13.71 -48.70
N GLY A 1069 -37.39 -12.60 -48.05
CA GLY A 1069 -36.38 -11.68 -48.58
C GLY A 1069 -35.64 -10.90 -47.51
N VAL A 1070 -34.55 -10.23 -47.88
CA VAL A 1070 -33.71 -9.44 -46.96
C VAL A 1070 -33.49 -8.04 -47.52
N LEU A 1071 -33.77 -7.03 -46.70
CA LEU A 1071 -33.34 -5.65 -46.92
C LEU A 1071 -32.18 -5.35 -45.96
N VAL A 1072 -31.08 -4.84 -46.51
CA VAL A 1072 -29.96 -4.28 -45.72
C VAL A 1072 -29.85 -2.79 -46.06
N GLU A 1073 -30.17 -1.94 -45.10
CA GLU A 1073 -29.98 -0.50 -45.19
C GLU A 1073 -28.58 -0.12 -44.69
N MET A 1074 -27.82 0.68 -45.44
CA MET A 1074 -26.52 1.19 -45.02
C MET A 1074 -26.63 2.56 -44.33
N ALA A 1075 -27.69 3.33 -44.61
CA ALA A 1075 -27.95 4.59 -43.92
C ALA A 1075 -28.48 4.32 -42.50
N TYR A 1076 -27.82 4.89 -41.49
CA TYR A 1076 -28.26 4.76 -40.09
C TYR A 1076 -28.91 6.04 -39.54
N ARG A 1077 -29.01 7.08 -40.38
CA ARG A 1077 -29.74 8.32 -40.08
C ARG A 1077 -30.58 8.75 -41.28
N PRO A 1078 -31.89 9.02 -41.08
CA PRO A 1078 -32.68 8.74 -39.87
C PRO A 1078 -32.73 7.22 -39.55
N GLN A 1079 -33.23 6.86 -38.36
CA GLN A 1079 -33.28 5.44 -37.93
C GLN A 1079 -34.20 4.57 -38.77
N VAL A 1080 -35.19 5.19 -39.42
CA VAL A 1080 -36.15 4.55 -40.31
C VAL A 1080 -36.11 5.30 -41.63
N THR A 1081 -35.70 4.62 -42.70
CA THR A 1081 -35.61 5.19 -44.05
C THR A 1081 -36.87 4.87 -44.86
N GLY A 1082 -37.10 5.58 -45.98
CA GLY A 1082 -38.21 5.28 -46.89
C GLY A 1082 -38.17 3.83 -47.40
N MET A 1083 -36.98 3.30 -47.70
CA MET A 1083 -36.79 1.91 -48.12
C MET A 1083 -37.25 0.90 -47.05
N MET A 1084 -36.93 1.18 -45.78
CA MET A 1084 -37.37 0.34 -44.68
C MET A 1084 -38.89 0.38 -44.48
N ILE A 1085 -39.53 1.55 -44.65
CA ILE A 1085 -40.99 1.69 -44.54
C ILE A 1085 -41.69 0.85 -45.61
N VAL A 1086 -41.21 0.91 -46.86
CA VAL A 1086 -41.78 0.11 -47.94
C VAL A 1086 -41.55 -1.38 -47.72
N ALA A 1087 -40.35 -1.79 -47.32
CA ALA A 1087 -40.05 -3.19 -47.02
C ALA A 1087 -40.90 -3.76 -45.87
N ALA A 1088 -41.20 -2.94 -44.85
CA ALA A 1088 -42.03 -3.35 -43.71
C ALA A 1088 -43.47 -3.73 -44.11
N ARG A 1089 -43.93 -3.35 -45.32
CA ARG A 1089 -45.23 -3.78 -45.87
C ARG A 1089 -45.23 -5.26 -46.30
N TYR A 1090 -44.08 -5.92 -46.31
CA TYR A 1090 -43.90 -7.31 -46.73
C TYR A 1090 -43.42 -8.14 -45.52
N PRO A 1091 -44.31 -8.84 -44.80
CA PRO A 1091 -43.97 -9.51 -43.54
C PRO A 1091 -42.88 -10.57 -43.64
N GLU A 1092 -42.73 -11.19 -44.81
CA GLU A 1092 -41.69 -12.21 -45.08
C GLU A 1092 -40.30 -11.60 -45.36
N TRP A 1093 -40.19 -10.27 -45.38
CA TRP A 1093 -38.93 -9.58 -45.56
C TRP A 1093 -38.30 -9.20 -44.23
N LYS A 1094 -37.04 -9.60 -44.04
CA LYS A 1094 -36.24 -9.21 -42.89
C LYS A 1094 -35.49 -7.93 -43.18
N VAL A 1095 -35.71 -6.91 -42.35
CA VAL A 1095 -35.09 -5.60 -42.48
C VAL A 1095 -33.94 -5.46 -41.48
N TYR A 1096 -32.74 -5.21 -41.98
CA TYR A 1096 -31.57 -4.79 -41.20
C TYR A 1096 -31.32 -3.31 -41.44
N ARG A 1097 -31.21 -2.56 -40.35
CA ARG A 1097 -30.99 -1.10 -40.33
C ARG A 1097 -29.50 -0.80 -40.49
N GLY A 1098 -29.18 0.44 -40.85
CA GLY A 1098 -27.78 0.88 -40.91
C GLY A 1098 -27.02 0.72 -39.59
N VAL A 1099 -27.71 0.85 -38.44
CA VAL A 1099 -27.09 0.60 -37.13
C VAL A 1099 -26.73 -0.88 -36.92
N ASP A 1100 -27.52 -1.81 -37.48
CA ASP A 1100 -27.27 -3.25 -37.34
C ASP A 1100 -26.04 -3.65 -38.18
N VAL A 1101 -25.87 -3.05 -39.36
CA VAL A 1101 -24.65 -3.23 -40.17
C VAL A 1101 -23.44 -2.60 -39.50
N LEU A 1102 -23.60 -1.38 -38.93
CA LEU A 1102 -22.55 -0.67 -38.20
C LEU A 1102 -21.99 -1.51 -37.04
N GLU A 1103 -22.84 -2.18 -36.28
CA GLU A 1103 -22.41 -3.12 -35.23
C GLU A 1103 -21.52 -4.23 -35.81
N GLU A 1104 -22.00 -4.94 -36.82
CA GLU A 1104 -21.31 -6.10 -37.37
C GLU A 1104 -19.97 -5.75 -38.03
N GLN A 1105 -19.89 -4.62 -38.74
CA GLN A 1105 -18.62 -4.17 -39.31
C GLN A 1105 -17.63 -3.71 -38.24
N ALA A 1106 -18.10 -3.10 -37.15
CA ALA A 1106 -17.25 -2.60 -36.09
C ALA A 1106 -16.72 -3.73 -35.21
N TYR A 1107 -17.49 -4.80 -35.02
CA TYR A 1107 -16.97 -6.03 -34.40
C TYR A 1107 -15.80 -6.60 -35.21
N ALA A 1108 -15.94 -6.66 -36.54
CA ALA A 1108 -14.85 -7.11 -37.39
C ALA A 1108 -13.63 -6.18 -37.35
N GLN A 1109 -13.82 -4.85 -37.28
CA GLN A 1109 -12.73 -3.91 -37.09
C GLN A 1109 -12.01 -4.11 -35.75
N PHE A 1110 -12.79 -4.27 -34.68
CA PHE A 1110 -12.27 -4.52 -33.35
C PHE A 1110 -11.44 -5.80 -33.28
N GLU A 1111 -11.93 -6.88 -33.90
CA GLU A 1111 -11.22 -8.16 -34.02
C GLU A 1111 -9.89 -7.99 -34.78
N LEU A 1112 -9.88 -7.24 -35.87
CA LEU A 1112 -8.66 -6.98 -36.67
C LEU A 1112 -7.63 -6.14 -35.92
N TRP A 1113 -8.06 -5.18 -35.10
CA TRP A 1113 -7.16 -4.30 -34.35
C TRP A 1113 -6.58 -4.94 -33.09
N THR A 1114 -7.36 -5.77 -32.42
CA THR A 1114 -7.00 -6.32 -31.09
C THR A 1114 -6.52 -7.76 -31.13
N GLY A 1115 -6.86 -8.52 -32.18
CA GLY A 1115 -6.65 -9.97 -32.22
C GLY A 1115 -7.56 -10.76 -31.28
N GLN A 1116 -8.50 -10.09 -30.58
CA GLN A 1116 -9.45 -10.69 -29.65
C GLN A 1116 -10.87 -10.66 -30.20
N GLN A 1117 -11.72 -11.58 -29.76
CA GLN A 1117 -13.14 -11.59 -30.13
C GLN A 1117 -13.83 -10.34 -29.57
N ALA A 1118 -14.64 -9.65 -30.39
CA ALA A 1118 -15.33 -8.45 -29.96
C ALA A 1118 -16.38 -8.77 -28.86
N PRO A 1119 -16.42 -8.02 -27.74
CA PRO A 1119 -17.45 -8.15 -26.70
C PRO A 1119 -18.77 -7.54 -27.19
N ALA A 1120 -19.43 -8.24 -28.11
CA ALA A 1120 -20.50 -7.71 -28.95
C ALA A 1120 -21.68 -7.13 -28.15
N GLU A 1121 -22.07 -7.76 -27.05
CA GLU A 1121 -23.17 -7.30 -26.19
C GLU A 1121 -22.84 -5.95 -25.52
N VAL A 1122 -21.67 -5.83 -24.89
CA VAL A 1122 -21.25 -4.60 -24.22
C VAL A 1122 -21.11 -3.43 -25.19
N MET A 1123 -20.53 -3.70 -26.36
CA MET A 1123 -20.43 -2.73 -27.45
C MET A 1123 -21.82 -2.30 -27.90
N ARG A 1124 -22.71 -3.24 -28.23
CA ARG A 1124 -24.10 -2.97 -28.65
C ARG A 1124 -24.84 -2.09 -27.64
N ASP A 1125 -24.78 -2.42 -26.36
CA ASP A 1125 -25.47 -1.68 -25.30
C ASP A 1125 -24.95 -0.25 -25.16
N ALA A 1126 -23.65 -0.03 -25.34
CA ALA A 1126 -23.07 1.32 -25.34
C ALA A 1126 -23.59 2.17 -26.49
N MET A 1127 -23.70 1.59 -27.69
CA MET A 1127 -24.26 2.28 -28.85
C MET A 1127 -25.76 2.58 -28.67
N GLN A 1128 -26.54 1.60 -28.20
CA GLN A 1128 -27.97 1.78 -27.94
C GLN A 1128 -28.24 2.86 -26.89
N ARG A 1129 -27.43 2.94 -25.83
CA ARG A 1129 -27.52 4.05 -24.85
C ARG A 1129 -27.25 5.41 -25.49
N LYS A 1130 -26.23 5.50 -26.36
CA LYS A 1130 -25.91 6.75 -27.07
C LYS A 1130 -27.04 7.17 -28.03
N ILE A 1131 -27.67 6.20 -28.66
CA ILE A 1131 -28.87 6.40 -29.49
C ILE A 1131 -30.03 6.96 -28.66
N ARG A 1132 -30.33 6.37 -27.49
CA ARG A 1132 -31.43 6.81 -26.62
C ARG A 1132 -31.20 8.18 -25.98
N GLY A 1133 -29.96 8.51 -25.64
CA GLY A 1133 -29.61 9.80 -25.02
C GLY A 1133 -29.56 10.99 -25.99
N ASN A 1134 -29.76 10.76 -27.29
CA ASN A 1134 -29.88 11.79 -28.32
C ASN A 1134 -31.34 12.02 -28.77
N ILE A 1135 -32.31 11.37 -28.11
CA ILE A 1135 -33.75 11.65 -28.15
C ILE A 1135 -34.07 12.51 -26.93
#